data_AF-F4QH31-F1
#
_entry.id   AF-F4QH31-F1
#
_cell.length_a   1.000
_cell.length_b   1.000
_cell.length_c   1.000
_cell.angle_alpha   90.00
_cell.angle_beta   90.00
_cell.angle_gamma   90.00
#
_symmetry.space_group_name_H-M   'P 1'
#
loop_
_entity.id
_entity.type
_entity.pdbx_description
1 polymer ?
#
loop_
_entity_poly.entity_id
_entity_poly.type
_entity_poly.pdbx_seq_one_letter_code
_entity_poly.pdbx_strand_id
1 'polypeptide(L)'
;MRTFRTRLLASAVILGPLLGLPMIALPALAEVSPAPSHISHRLLADPTPGGPEKGASTEAKRYGTWGVALDGMDTAIEPGDNFFEYANGTALRNMQIPGDQPSYGAFNQLYELSELRMNTLVTGLAVRTDLAGDDLKIADMYGSVMNRDLKNQLDVAPFAPQLRDIAKIKTKTEMAAYMGWTSKGFGSSFFDLSVYDDAKKPGYYALQMSQGGLGLPNRDYYLTADFADKKAAYQVYITDLLRMVAYPNAEQAAADIIALESEIAKVHWTAIESRDDTKTYNPMALADLNTYAPGFAWQDFFKTAGVDRAQKVILNQNTAIPKIAKIFAETPLETLKAWETFRAADQAAAYLSDRFYTRRFEFQAKELYGQTEQRPLWKRAISITGERMGEAVGRAYVADYFPADSKAQMEALVNDLLGAMKIRIENLTWMSAPTKAKALEKLSTFGVKIGYPDAWRSYEALVVRPDDIYGNIARSSEFEWDYQLARIDQKIDPGVWEMFPQDVNAYYSPTKNEIVFPAAILQPPFFDPKADPAVNYGAIGGVIGHEITHGFDDQGRNYDANGVLTDWWTPEDSAKFDAQAKKLGAQYDGYEPLPGVHIQGGLTMGENIADLGGILLGLDAYNLSLKGQPSPVLDGFTGEQRVFLGFAQVWQTKYQPDLIKLIVASDPHSPDTFRAIGPVRNVDVWYDLFKVKPDDTYYLKPEDRVKIW
;
A
#
# COMPACT_ATOMS: atom_id res chain seq x y z
N MET A 1 -6.19 13.36 8.67
CA MET A 1 -5.23 12.86 7.64
C MET A 1 -4.61 11.48 7.89
N ARG A 2 -4.37 11.03 9.14
CA ARG A 2 -3.40 9.94 9.39
C ARG A 2 -3.90 8.49 9.20
N THR A 3 -5.20 8.26 9.07
CA THR A 3 -5.75 7.00 8.55
C THR A 3 -5.29 6.72 7.10
N PHE A 4 -5.13 7.79 6.31
CA PHE A 4 -4.43 7.83 5.02
C PHE A 4 -2.88 7.84 5.16
N ARG A 5 -2.30 7.38 6.28
CA ARG A 5 -0.85 7.09 6.42
C ARG A 5 -0.52 5.67 6.89
N THR A 6 -1.47 4.87 7.42
CA THR A 6 -1.13 3.57 8.05
C THR A 6 -0.94 2.42 7.06
N ARG A 7 -1.86 2.21 6.11
CA ARG A 7 -1.75 1.16 5.05
C ARG A 7 -0.76 1.51 3.90
N LEU A 8 0.30 2.25 4.24
CA LEU A 8 1.36 2.70 3.33
C LEU A 8 2.66 1.94 3.58
N LEU A 9 2.88 1.51 4.83
CA LEU A 9 4.14 0.91 5.27
C LEU A 9 4.23 -0.59 4.93
N ALA A 10 3.28 -1.08 4.12
CA ALA A 10 3.22 -2.43 3.55
C ALA A 10 2.74 -2.39 2.08
N SER A 11 3.03 -1.31 1.34
CA SER A 11 2.71 -1.14 -0.08
C SER A 11 3.61 -0.07 -0.70
N ALA A 12 4.02 -0.25 -1.95
CA ALA A 12 4.89 0.71 -2.64
C ALA A 12 4.34 2.16 -2.55
N VAL A 13 5.20 3.11 -2.19
CA VAL A 13 4.81 4.33 -1.46
C VAL A 13 3.78 5.24 -2.18
N ILE A 14 2.47 5.13 -1.83
CA ILE A 14 1.40 6.18 -1.70
C ILE A 14 0.06 5.51 -1.20
N LEU A 15 -0.97 6.26 -0.71
CA LEU A 15 -2.14 5.70 0.05
C LEU A 15 -3.52 6.41 -0.13
N GLY A 16 -4.64 5.65 -0.08
CA GLY A 16 -5.58 5.73 1.08
C GLY A 16 -7.14 5.68 0.93
N PRO A 17 -7.93 5.46 2.03
CA PRO A 17 -9.16 4.61 1.99
C PRO A 17 -10.40 4.86 2.96
N LEU A 18 -11.63 4.46 2.51
CA LEU A 18 -12.70 3.58 3.14
C LEU A 18 -13.91 3.81 4.16
N LEU A 19 -15.13 3.38 3.72
CA LEU A 19 -16.34 2.63 4.31
C LEU A 19 -17.47 3.03 5.34
N GLY A 20 -18.74 2.66 5.00
CA GLY A 20 -19.94 2.19 5.79
C GLY A 20 -20.64 3.09 6.85
N LEU A 21 -21.87 2.87 7.40
CA LEU A 21 -23.18 2.23 7.02
C LEU A 21 -24.26 2.70 8.10
N PRO A 22 -25.29 2.01 8.70
CA PRO A 22 -26.15 0.81 8.39
C PRO A 22 -27.72 0.97 8.62
N MET A 23 -28.55 0.04 8.07
CA MET A 23 -29.93 -0.42 8.49
C MET A 23 -31.17 0.55 8.47
N ILE A 24 -32.46 0.14 8.29
CA ILE A 24 -33.23 -1.14 8.40
C ILE A 24 -34.19 -1.39 7.19
N ALA A 25 -34.38 -2.67 6.80
CA ALA A 25 -35.46 -3.41 6.05
C ALA A 25 -36.83 -2.77 5.66
N LEU A 26 -37.69 -3.24 4.71
CA LEU A 26 -37.81 -4.29 3.64
C LEU A 26 -39.17 -4.04 2.89
N PRO A 27 -39.67 -4.82 1.89
CA PRO A 27 -39.11 -5.33 0.63
C PRO A 27 -39.97 -5.01 -0.64
N ALA A 28 -39.43 -5.13 -1.86
CA ALA A 28 -40.18 -5.33 -3.11
C ALA A 28 -39.30 -5.92 -4.25
N LEU A 29 -39.89 -6.61 -5.23
CA LEU A 29 -39.21 -7.08 -6.46
C LEU A 29 -39.52 -6.17 -7.65
N ALA A 30 -38.55 -5.95 -8.55
CA ALA A 30 -38.80 -5.75 -9.99
C ALA A 30 -37.53 -5.95 -10.85
N GLU A 31 -37.66 -6.81 -11.87
CA GLU A 31 -37.09 -6.80 -13.23
C GLU A 31 -35.73 -6.13 -13.52
N VAL A 32 -34.79 -6.95 -13.99
CA VAL A 32 -33.57 -6.52 -14.73
C VAL A 32 -33.96 -6.08 -16.14
N SER A 33 -33.40 -4.95 -16.61
CA SER A 33 -33.42 -4.54 -18.02
C SER A 33 -31.99 -4.40 -18.57
N PRO A 34 -31.75 -4.63 -19.87
CA PRO A 34 -30.40 -4.70 -20.44
C PRO A 34 -29.74 -3.31 -20.57
N ALA A 35 -28.42 -3.27 -20.37
CA ALA A 35 -27.64 -2.05 -20.50
C ALA A 35 -27.49 -1.61 -21.98
N PRO A 36 -27.75 -0.35 -22.32
CA PRO A 36 -27.39 0.22 -23.62
C PRO A 36 -25.89 0.49 -23.70
N SER A 37 -25.28 0.15 -24.83
CA SER A 37 -23.86 0.38 -25.10
C SER A 37 -23.57 1.85 -25.38
N HIS A 38 -23.27 2.62 -24.33
CA HIS A 38 -22.75 3.97 -24.46
C HIS A 38 -21.22 3.97 -24.39
N ILE A 39 -20.56 4.37 -25.49
CA ILE A 39 -19.23 4.97 -25.39
C ILE A 39 -19.44 6.33 -24.73
N SER A 40 -18.97 6.50 -23.50
CA SER A 40 -19.19 7.72 -22.71
C SER A 40 -18.71 8.98 -23.45
N HIS A 41 -19.58 10.01 -23.51
CA HIS A 41 -19.22 11.34 -24.05
C HIS A 41 -18.03 12.00 -23.32
N ARG A 42 -17.62 11.47 -22.16
CA ARG A 42 -16.40 11.83 -21.41
C ARG A 42 -15.10 11.62 -22.22
N LEU A 43 -15.10 10.75 -23.23
CA LEU A 43 -13.92 10.38 -24.04
C LEU A 43 -13.58 11.37 -25.18
N LEU A 44 -14.28 12.50 -25.30
CA LEU A 44 -14.17 13.42 -26.45
C LEU A 44 -13.57 14.80 -26.13
N ALA A 45 -12.81 14.92 -25.04
CA ALA A 45 -12.17 16.18 -24.64
C ALA A 45 -10.83 16.41 -25.36
N ASP A 46 -10.67 17.59 -25.99
CA ASP A 46 -9.36 18.08 -26.44
C ASP A 46 -8.41 18.32 -25.25
N PRO A 47 -7.07 18.17 -25.42
CA PRO A 47 -6.13 18.28 -24.32
C PRO A 47 -6.10 19.69 -23.72
N THR A 48 -6.38 19.79 -22.43
CA THR A 48 -6.36 21.04 -21.67
C THR A 48 -4.94 21.62 -21.51
N PRO A 49 -4.78 22.94 -21.39
CA PRO A 49 -3.47 23.55 -21.15
C PRO A 49 -2.82 23.01 -19.87
N GLY A 50 -1.69 22.31 -20.01
CA GLY A 50 -1.00 21.66 -18.89
C GLY A 50 -1.52 20.27 -18.50
N GLY A 51 -2.30 19.62 -19.37
CA GLY A 51 -2.62 18.18 -19.27
C GLY A 51 -1.46 17.26 -19.67
N PRO A 52 -1.73 15.96 -19.95
CA PRO A 52 -0.72 14.99 -20.37
C PRO A 52 -0.09 15.31 -21.74
N GLU A 53 1.07 14.70 -22.03
CA GLU A 53 1.80 14.95 -23.27
C GLU A 53 1.05 14.53 -24.53
N LYS A 54 1.34 15.23 -25.63
CA LYS A 54 0.66 15.06 -26.93
C LYS A 54 1.05 13.75 -27.61
N GLY A 55 0.40 12.67 -27.20
CA GLY A 55 0.64 11.30 -27.66
C GLY A 55 0.35 10.23 -26.59
N ALA A 56 0.07 10.61 -25.35
CA ALA A 56 -0.33 9.68 -24.30
C ALA A 56 -1.65 8.96 -24.67
N SER A 57 -1.73 7.66 -24.37
CA SER A 57 -2.88 6.80 -24.70
C SER A 57 -3.53 6.22 -23.45
N THR A 58 -4.85 6.04 -23.49
CA THR A 58 -5.62 5.31 -22.46
C THR A 58 -5.77 3.82 -22.79
N GLU A 59 -5.26 3.34 -23.93
CA GLU A 59 -5.18 1.92 -24.27
C GLU A 59 -4.02 1.24 -23.54
N ALA A 60 -4.21 -0.01 -23.09
CA ALA A 60 -3.17 -0.75 -22.41
C ALA A 60 -2.11 -1.30 -23.39
N LYS A 61 -0.84 -1.06 -23.08
CA LYS A 61 0.30 -1.55 -23.87
C LYS A 61 0.47 -3.06 -23.68
N ARG A 62 0.32 -3.84 -24.77
CA ARG A 62 0.61 -5.28 -24.79
C ARG A 62 2.11 -5.57 -24.82
N TYR A 63 2.48 -6.73 -24.29
CA TYR A 63 3.83 -7.28 -24.35
C TYR A 63 3.89 -8.34 -25.47
N GLY A 64 4.74 -8.12 -26.48
CA GLY A 64 4.88 -9.01 -27.64
C GLY A 64 3.58 -9.29 -28.40
N THR A 65 3.51 -10.47 -29.02
CA THR A 65 2.32 -10.98 -29.73
C THR A 65 1.46 -11.93 -28.87
N TRP A 66 2.02 -12.47 -27.78
CA TRP A 66 1.35 -13.45 -26.91
C TRP A 66 1.53 -13.20 -25.40
N GLY A 67 2.08 -12.06 -24.99
CA GLY A 67 2.13 -11.63 -23.58
C GLY A 67 3.53 -11.39 -22.98
N VAL A 68 4.60 -11.79 -23.66
CA VAL A 68 6.00 -11.57 -23.21
C VAL A 68 6.74 -10.64 -24.17
N ALA A 69 7.49 -9.69 -23.62
CA ALA A 69 8.38 -8.80 -24.35
C ALA A 69 9.74 -9.48 -24.59
N LEU A 70 9.82 -10.31 -25.64
CA LEU A 70 11.04 -11.04 -26.02
C LEU A 70 12.20 -10.12 -26.40
N ASP A 71 11.91 -8.91 -26.90
CA ASP A 71 12.87 -7.84 -27.17
C ASP A 71 13.38 -7.14 -25.91
N GLY A 72 12.72 -7.34 -24.77
CA GLY A 72 13.17 -6.88 -23.44
C GLY A 72 14.15 -7.83 -22.75
N MET A 73 14.25 -9.09 -23.18
CA MET A 73 15.10 -10.12 -22.57
C MET A 73 16.60 -9.87 -22.80
N ASP A 74 17.44 -10.53 -22.00
CA ASP A 74 18.86 -10.69 -22.28
C ASP A 74 19.29 -12.15 -22.25
N THR A 75 19.17 -12.82 -23.39
CA THR A 75 19.57 -14.21 -23.55
C THR A 75 21.09 -14.43 -23.65
N ALA A 76 21.92 -13.41 -23.39
CA ALA A 76 23.35 -13.58 -23.17
C ALA A 76 23.70 -13.79 -21.68
N ILE A 77 22.75 -13.55 -20.77
CA ILE A 77 22.84 -13.93 -19.36
C ILE A 77 22.28 -15.34 -19.19
N GLU A 78 23.01 -16.21 -18.51
CA GLU A 78 22.50 -17.54 -18.17
C GLU A 78 21.38 -17.42 -17.12
N PRO A 79 20.22 -18.10 -17.28
CA PRO A 79 19.10 -18.01 -16.35
C PRO A 79 19.47 -18.26 -14.87
N GLY A 80 20.44 -19.13 -14.63
CA GLY A 80 20.97 -19.45 -13.30
C GLY A 80 21.84 -18.36 -12.69
N ASP A 81 22.51 -17.54 -13.51
CA ASP A 81 23.37 -16.45 -13.05
C ASP A 81 22.56 -15.23 -12.65
N ASN A 82 21.52 -14.89 -13.41
CA ASN A 82 20.55 -13.87 -13.02
C ASN A 82 19.24 -14.01 -13.84
N PHE A 83 18.21 -14.63 -13.24
CA PHE A 83 16.93 -14.83 -13.93
C PHE A 83 16.19 -13.52 -14.24
N PHE A 84 16.42 -12.47 -13.43
CA PHE A 84 15.83 -11.16 -13.63
C PHE A 84 16.42 -10.48 -14.87
N GLU A 85 17.75 -10.41 -14.98
CA GLU A 85 18.43 -9.87 -16.17
C GLU A 85 18.17 -10.73 -17.41
N TYR A 86 18.09 -12.07 -17.29
CA TYR A 86 17.69 -12.93 -18.41
C TYR A 86 16.31 -12.55 -18.97
N ALA A 87 15.31 -12.32 -18.12
CA ALA A 87 13.96 -11.97 -18.55
C ALA A 87 13.77 -10.49 -18.94
N ASN A 88 14.59 -9.58 -18.40
CA ASN A 88 14.33 -8.14 -18.41
C ASN A 88 15.53 -7.25 -18.82
N GLY A 89 16.74 -7.78 -18.98
CA GLY A 89 17.98 -6.98 -18.97
C GLY A 89 18.10 -5.96 -20.10
N THR A 90 17.62 -6.28 -21.31
CA THR A 90 17.59 -5.32 -22.41
C THR A 90 16.56 -4.22 -22.18
N ALA A 91 15.39 -4.55 -21.61
CA ALA A 91 14.42 -3.55 -21.19
C ALA A 91 14.99 -2.66 -20.07
N LEU A 92 15.61 -3.23 -19.04
CA LEU A 92 16.19 -2.50 -17.90
C LEU A 92 17.33 -1.56 -18.30
N ARG A 93 18.17 -1.95 -19.27
CA ARG A 93 19.21 -1.07 -19.84
C ARG A 93 18.60 0.11 -20.60
N ASN A 94 17.58 -0.14 -21.42
CA ASN A 94 16.89 0.88 -22.22
C ASN A 94 15.94 1.76 -21.37
N MET A 95 15.50 1.27 -20.22
CA MET A 95 14.55 1.95 -19.33
C MET A 95 15.18 3.19 -18.68
N GLN A 96 14.52 4.32 -18.88
CA GLN A 96 14.77 5.55 -18.13
C GLN A 96 13.73 5.65 -17.02
N ILE A 97 14.14 6.09 -15.82
CA ILE A 97 13.20 6.45 -14.76
C ILE A 97 12.73 7.88 -15.06
N PRO A 98 11.42 8.16 -15.22
CA PRO A 98 10.91 9.52 -15.39
C PRO A 98 11.33 10.41 -14.22
N GLY A 99 11.66 11.68 -14.49
CA GLY A 99 12.19 12.57 -13.45
C GLY A 99 11.24 12.79 -12.26
N ASP A 100 9.94 12.63 -12.49
CA ASP A 100 8.89 12.75 -11.48
C ASP A 100 8.66 11.49 -10.62
N GLN A 101 9.49 10.45 -10.80
CA GLN A 101 9.35 9.15 -10.15
C GLN A 101 10.69 8.64 -9.56
N PRO A 102 10.65 7.85 -8.46
CA PRO A 102 11.83 7.28 -7.81
C PRO A 102 12.18 5.87 -8.33
N SER A 103 11.30 5.29 -9.13
CA SER A 103 11.43 4.00 -9.81
C SER A 103 10.59 4.02 -11.09
N TYR A 104 10.85 3.11 -12.01
CA TYR A 104 9.97 2.84 -13.15
C TYR A 104 9.95 1.36 -13.46
N GLY A 105 8.81 0.84 -13.94
CA GLY A 105 8.64 -0.60 -14.13
C GLY A 105 7.23 -0.98 -14.60
N ALA A 106 6.86 -2.26 -14.45
CA ALA A 106 5.54 -2.75 -14.84
C ALA A 106 4.40 -2.11 -14.01
N PHE A 107 4.55 -2.04 -12.68
CA PHE A 107 3.60 -1.36 -11.80
C PHE A 107 3.44 0.13 -12.16
N ASN A 108 4.54 0.85 -12.43
CA ASN A 108 4.48 2.26 -12.85
C ASN A 108 3.72 2.44 -14.18
N GLN A 109 3.92 1.55 -15.16
CA GLN A 109 3.20 1.61 -16.43
C GLN A 109 1.68 1.47 -16.24
N LEU A 110 1.23 0.59 -15.34
CA LEU A 110 -0.19 0.50 -14.96
C LEU A 110 -0.66 1.74 -14.20
N TYR A 111 0.15 2.27 -13.29
CA TYR A 111 -0.20 3.48 -12.53
C TYR A 111 -0.38 4.70 -13.45
N GLU A 112 0.55 4.93 -14.39
CA GLU A 112 0.43 6.02 -15.36
C GLU A 112 -0.75 5.82 -16.33
N LEU A 113 -1.04 4.57 -16.74
CA LEU A 113 -2.22 4.26 -17.54
C LEU A 113 -3.53 4.54 -16.79
N SER A 114 -3.62 4.17 -15.52
CA SER A 114 -4.77 4.47 -14.65
C SER A 114 -4.89 5.96 -14.35
N GLU A 115 -3.77 6.67 -14.16
CA GLU A 115 -3.71 8.12 -13.99
C GLU A 115 -4.15 8.88 -15.25
N LEU A 116 -3.74 8.42 -16.44
CA LEU A 116 -4.18 8.98 -17.73
C LEU A 116 -5.69 8.78 -17.94
N ARG A 117 -6.22 7.59 -17.62
CA ARG A 117 -7.66 7.29 -17.67
C ARG A 117 -8.46 8.14 -16.71
N MET A 118 -8.01 8.26 -15.45
CA MET A 118 -8.60 9.18 -14.48
C MET A 118 -8.50 10.63 -14.96
N ASN A 119 -7.40 11.05 -15.58
CA ASN A 119 -7.28 12.37 -16.17
C ASN A 119 -8.35 12.62 -17.23
N THR A 120 -8.53 11.71 -18.20
CA THR A 120 -9.58 11.82 -19.22
C THR A 120 -10.98 11.95 -18.60
N LEU A 121 -11.32 11.10 -17.63
CA LEU A 121 -12.59 11.16 -16.90
C LEU A 121 -12.79 12.52 -16.19
N VAL A 122 -11.81 12.94 -15.38
CA VAL A 122 -11.90 14.13 -14.54
C VAL A 122 -11.85 15.42 -15.37
N THR A 123 -11.03 15.50 -16.42
CA THR A 123 -11.04 16.66 -17.33
C THR A 123 -12.32 16.73 -18.17
N GLY A 124 -12.88 15.58 -18.58
CA GLY A 124 -14.18 15.49 -19.25
C GLY A 124 -15.35 15.94 -18.38
N LEU A 125 -15.19 15.91 -17.05
CA LEU A 125 -16.11 16.57 -16.11
C LEU A 125 -15.76 18.06 -15.93
N ALA A 126 -14.49 18.41 -15.72
CA ALA A 126 -14.08 19.79 -15.42
C ALA A 126 -14.41 20.84 -16.50
N VAL A 127 -14.72 20.43 -17.74
CA VAL A 127 -15.18 21.31 -18.82
C VAL A 127 -16.72 21.50 -18.88
N ARG A 128 -17.50 20.82 -18.04
CA ARG A 128 -18.97 20.84 -18.04
C ARG A 128 -19.55 21.84 -17.03
N THR A 129 -20.63 22.51 -17.43
CA THR A 129 -21.37 23.48 -16.62
C THR A 129 -22.73 22.98 -16.11
N ASP A 130 -23.10 21.74 -16.47
CA ASP A 130 -24.38 21.09 -16.16
C ASP A 130 -24.26 20.02 -15.05
N LEU A 131 -23.16 20.03 -14.29
CA LEU A 131 -22.85 19.01 -13.28
C LEU A 131 -23.64 19.19 -11.97
N ALA A 132 -23.89 18.06 -11.32
CA ALA A 132 -24.45 17.98 -9.97
C ALA A 132 -23.88 16.77 -9.21
N GLY A 133 -24.18 16.66 -7.92
CA GLY A 133 -23.81 15.49 -7.11
C GLY A 133 -22.31 15.27 -7.03
N ASP A 134 -21.87 14.03 -7.24
CA ASP A 134 -20.45 13.65 -7.11
C ASP A 134 -19.61 14.11 -8.32
N ASP A 135 -20.18 14.10 -9.54
CA ASP A 135 -19.48 14.59 -10.75
C ASP A 135 -19.04 16.06 -10.57
N LEU A 136 -19.90 16.90 -9.97
CA LEU A 136 -19.56 18.31 -9.65
C LEU A 136 -18.45 18.41 -8.61
N LYS A 137 -18.51 17.63 -7.52
CA LYS A 137 -17.47 17.63 -6.48
C LYS A 137 -16.11 17.15 -7.01
N ILE A 138 -16.10 16.20 -7.94
CA ILE A 138 -14.89 15.73 -8.63
C ILE A 138 -14.29 16.88 -9.47
N ALA A 139 -15.11 17.60 -10.23
CA ALA A 139 -14.69 18.76 -11.01
C ALA A 139 -14.17 19.92 -10.12
N ASP A 140 -14.89 20.25 -9.03
CA ASP A 140 -14.49 21.30 -8.09
C ASP A 140 -13.20 20.94 -7.33
N MET A 141 -13.02 19.68 -6.93
CA MET A 141 -11.80 19.21 -6.26
C MET A 141 -10.60 19.38 -7.20
N TYR A 142 -10.69 18.84 -8.42
CA TYR A 142 -9.67 18.97 -9.45
C TYR A 142 -9.37 20.44 -9.77
N GLY A 143 -10.39 21.26 -10.00
CA GLY A 143 -10.27 22.69 -10.25
C GLY A 143 -9.53 23.42 -9.13
N SER A 144 -9.85 23.11 -7.86
CA SER A 144 -9.19 23.71 -6.70
C SER A 144 -7.70 23.36 -6.59
N VAL A 145 -7.28 22.15 -7.01
CA VAL A 145 -5.85 21.82 -7.10
C VAL A 145 -5.19 22.52 -8.28
N MET A 146 -5.86 22.56 -9.44
CA MET A 146 -5.33 23.17 -10.67
C MET A 146 -5.21 24.68 -10.62
N ASN A 147 -5.94 25.37 -9.73
CA ASN A 147 -5.91 26.82 -9.53
C ASN A 147 -4.59 27.30 -8.87
N ARG A 148 -3.51 27.23 -9.63
CA ARG A 148 -2.14 27.60 -9.23
C ARG A 148 -2.01 29.06 -8.81
N ASP A 149 -2.65 29.96 -9.55
CA ASP A 149 -2.52 31.40 -9.31
C ASP A 149 -3.18 31.80 -7.99
N LEU A 150 -4.36 31.25 -7.66
CA LEU A 150 -4.99 31.49 -6.36
C LEU A 150 -4.16 30.92 -5.19
N LYS A 151 -3.57 29.73 -5.32
CA LYS A 151 -2.66 29.18 -4.30
C LYS A 151 -1.43 30.06 -4.09
N ASN A 152 -0.86 30.59 -5.16
CA ASN A 152 0.29 31.50 -5.09
C ASN A 152 -0.08 32.89 -4.56
N GLN A 153 -1.30 33.37 -4.80
CA GLN A 153 -1.84 34.61 -4.22
C GLN A 153 -2.15 34.47 -2.72
N LEU A 154 -2.72 33.34 -2.29
CA LEU A 154 -3.09 33.08 -0.89
C LEU A 154 -1.88 32.67 -0.04
N ASP A 155 -0.90 31.99 -0.62
CA ASP A 155 0.34 31.56 0.05
C ASP A 155 0.07 30.84 1.39
N VAL A 156 0.56 31.34 2.52
CA VAL A 156 0.36 30.76 3.85
C VAL A 156 -0.98 31.15 4.51
N ALA A 157 -1.75 32.07 3.93
CA ALA A 157 -2.96 32.61 4.55
C ALA A 157 -4.04 31.56 4.91
N PRO A 158 -4.28 30.49 4.14
CA PRO A 158 -5.24 29.44 4.51
C PRO A 158 -4.85 28.66 5.77
N PHE A 159 -3.54 28.50 6.02
CA PHE A 159 -2.99 27.79 7.19
C PHE A 159 -2.88 28.70 8.44
N ALA A 160 -2.86 30.03 8.25
CA ALA A 160 -2.73 31.01 9.33
C ALA A 160 -3.74 30.90 10.51
N PRO A 161 -4.99 30.41 10.35
CA PRO A 161 -5.86 30.10 11.49
C PRO A 161 -5.27 29.04 12.41
N GLN A 162 -4.82 27.92 11.84
CA GLN A 162 -4.31 26.78 12.59
C GLN A 162 -2.99 27.10 13.31
N LEU A 163 -2.10 27.88 12.68
CA LEU A 163 -0.91 28.44 13.33
C LEU A 163 -1.25 29.23 14.60
N ARG A 164 -2.34 30.01 14.58
CA ARG A 164 -2.82 30.74 15.77
C ARG A 164 -3.40 29.81 16.83
N ASP A 165 -3.94 28.66 16.46
CA ASP A 165 -4.51 27.70 17.41
C ASP A 165 -3.42 26.88 18.11
N ILE A 166 -2.39 26.44 17.39
CA ILE A 166 -1.18 25.85 18.00
C ILE A 166 -0.49 26.86 18.94
N ALA A 167 -0.37 28.12 18.52
CA ALA A 167 0.25 29.17 19.34
C ALA A 167 -0.52 29.50 20.64
N LYS A 168 -1.83 29.24 20.70
CA LYS A 168 -2.67 29.45 21.90
C LYS A 168 -2.49 28.38 22.99
N ILE A 169 -1.88 27.24 22.68
CA ILE A 169 -1.66 26.14 23.62
C ILE A 169 -0.73 26.60 24.76
N LYS A 170 -1.19 26.44 26.02
CA LYS A 170 -0.51 26.87 27.25
C LYS A 170 -0.16 25.72 28.19
N THR A 171 -0.74 24.53 27.97
CA THR A 171 -0.57 23.36 28.83
C THR A 171 -0.31 22.10 28.02
N LYS A 172 0.27 21.08 28.66
CA LYS A 172 0.43 19.74 28.05
C LYS A 172 -0.91 19.03 27.84
N THR A 173 -1.93 19.32 28.66
CA THR A 173 -3.29 18.82 28.47
C THR A 173 -3.90 19.36 27.18
N GLU A 174 -3.79 20.68 26.93
CA GLU A 174 -4.23 21.29 25.66
C GLU A 174 -3.42 20.77 24.46
N MET A 175 -2.13 20.46 24.62
CA MET A 175 -1.34 19.83 23.55
C MET A 175 -1.80 18.40 23.24
N ALA A 176 -2.07 17.58 24.26
CA ALA A 176 -2.62 16.23 24.06
C ALA A 176 -4.03 16.27 23.45
N ALA A 177 -4.86 17.23 23.86
CA ALA A 177 -6.15 17.52 23.24
C ALA A 177 -6.01 17.98 21.77
N TYR A 178 -4.97 18.76 21.46
CA TYR A 178 -4.69 19.15 20.08
C TYR A 178 -4.26 17.93 19.25
N MET A 179 -3.33 17.10 19.74
CA MET A 179 -2.90 15.85 19.10
C MET A 179 -4.09 14.93 18.76
N GLY A 180 -5.10 14.84 19.64
CA GLY A 180 -6.30 14.05 19.40
C GLY A 180 -7.17 14.59 18.25
N TRP A 181 -7.29 15.92 18.15
CA TRP A 181 -7.98 16.57 17.03
C TRP A 181 -7.27 16.36 15.67
N THR A 182 -5.96 16.11 15.65
CA THR A 182 -5.19 15.93 14.38
C THR A 182 -5.62 14.71 13.54
N SER A 183 -6.36 13.74 14.11
CA SER A 183 -6.97 12.65 13.34
C SER A 183 -7.78 13.17 12.14
N LYS A 184 -8.57 14.23 12.37
CA LYS A 184 -9.35 14.92 11.34
C LYS A 184 -8.73 16.20 10.77
N GLY A 185 -7.75 16.79 11.46
CA GLY A 185 -7.03 17.97 10.98
C GLY A 185 -5.83 17.68 10.07
N PHE A 186 -5.11 18.75 9.76
CA PHE A 186 -3.66 18.71 9.60
C PHE A 186 -3.01 18.63 10.99
N GLY A 187 -1.80 18.08 11.08
CA GLY A 187 -1.06 17.99 12.35
C GLY A 187 -0.66 16.57 12.70
N SER A 188 -0.10 16.36 13.87
CA SER A 188 0.53 15.10 14.25
C SER A 188 0.26 14.71 15.71
N SER A 189 0.46 13.42 15.97
CA SER A 189 0.35 12.81 17.30
C SER A 189 1.55 11.90 17.56
N PHE A 190 1.86 11.71 18.85
CA PHE A 190 2.82 10.70 19.31
C PHE A 190 2.20 9.28 19.30
N PHE A 191 0.88 9.20 19.21
CA PHE A 191 0.10 7.96 19.18
C PHE A 191 -0.88 8.02 18.02
N ASP A 192 -0.75 7.10 17.08
CA ASP A 192 -1.54 7.10 15.85
C ASP A 192 -2.77 6.20 16.00
N LEU A 193 -3.95 6.82 15.92
CA LEU A 193 -5.25 6.16 16.03
C LEU A 193 -5.78 5.72 14.67
N SER A 194 -6.33 4.52 14.63
CA SER A 194 -7.12 4.03 13.50
C SER A 194 -8.28 3.16 13.98
N VAL A 195 -9.25 2.95 13.09
CA VAL A 195 -10.37 2.04 13.31
C VAL A 195 -10.20 0.88 12.33
N TYR A 196 -10.09 -0.33 12.86
CA TYR A 196 -9.77 -1.52 12.06
C TYR A 196 -10.38 -2.77 12.67
N ASP A 197 -10.36 -3.87 11.93
CA ASP A 197 -10.91 -5.16 12.34
C ASP A 197 -10.32 -5.64 13.68
N ASP A 198 -11.17 -6.24 14.52
CA ASP A 198 -10.79 -6.82 15.80
C ASP A 198 -10.28 -8.25 15.62
N ALA A 199 -8.95 -8.43 15.61
CA ALA A 199 -8.30 -9.71 15.31
C ALA A 199 -8.75 -10.90 16.20
N LYS A 200 -9.29 -10.68 17.40
CA LYS A 200 -9.88 -11.74 18.24
C LYS A 200 -11.40 -11.65 18.42
N LYS A 201 -12.06 -10.82 17.62
CA LYS A 201 -13.52 -10.78 17.46
C LYS A 201 -13.88 -10.39 16.01
N PRO A 202 -13.55 -11.23 15.01
CA PRO A 202 -13.79 -10.93 13.60
C PRO A 202 -15.25 -10.60 13.32
N GLY A 203 -15.48 -9.81 12.27
CA GLY A 203 -16.79 -9.24 12.00
C GLY A 203 -17.13 -8.01 12.86
N TYR A 204 -16.18 -7.45 13.64
CA TYR A 204 -16.34 -6.18 14.37
C TYR A 204 -15.11 -5.27 14.21
N TYR A 205 -15.35 -3.96 14.29
CA TYR A 205 -14.29 -2.95 14.39
C TYR A 205 -13.88 -2.69 15.85
N ALA A 206 -12.61 -2.35 16.04
CA ALA A 206 -12.05 -1.85 17.29
C ALA A 206 -11.17 -0.61 17.05
N LEU A 207 -10.95 0.18 18.10
CA LEU A 207 -9.95 1.25 18.09
C LEU A 207 -8.55 0.62 18.22
N GLN A 208 -7.65 0.97 17.31
CA GLN A 208 -6.23 0.60 17.31
C GLN A 208 -5.38 1.82 17.68
N MET A 209 -4.23 1.63 18.32
CA MET A 209 -3.29 2.71 18.66
C MET A 209 -1.83 2.25 18.51
N SER A 210 -1.14 2.86 17.54
CA SER A 210 0.25 2.58 17.18
C SER A 210 1.23 3.66 17.67
N GLN A 211 2.51 3.32 17.71
CA GLN A 211 3.60 4.28 17.96
C GLN A 211 3.68 5.32 16.82
N GLY A 212 3.75 6.60 17.18
CA GLY A 212 3.85 7.73 16.26
C GLY A 212 5.02 8.65 16.59
N GLY A 213 4.87 9.95 16.34
CA GLY A 213 5.86 10.98 16.73
C GLY A 213 7.02 11.24 15.76
N LEU A 214 7.34 10.35 14.81
CA LEU A 214 8.48 10.51 13.88
C LEU A 214 8.09 11.18 12.55
N GLY A 215 9.08 11.76 11.86
CA GLY A 215 8.94 12.40 10.56
C GLY A 215 9.91 11.96 9.46
N LEU A 216 11.00 11.27 9.79
CA LEU A 216 11.72 10.39 8.85
C LEU A 216 10.98 9.03 8.74
N PRO A 217 11.27 8.20 7.72
CA PRO A 217 10.47 7.02 7.41
C PRO A 217 10.31 6.00 8.54
N ASN A 218 11.37 5.73 9.29
CA ASN A 218 11.36 4.82 10.44
C ASN A 218 12.32 5.28 11.55
N ARG A 219 12.44 4.49 12.63
CA ARG A 219 13.35 4.76 13.76
C ARG A 219 14.84 4.78 13.40
N ASP A 220 15.26 3.95 12.46
CA ASP A 220 16.67 3.68 12.17
C ASP A 220 17.33 4.84 11.40
N TYR A 221 16.52 5.63 10.67
CA TYR A 221 16.90 6.94 10.14
C TYR A 221 17.36 7.95 11.23
N TYR A 222 17.04 7.72 12.51
CA TYR A 222 17.52 8.54 13.63
C TYR A 222 18.72 7.93 14.38
N LEU A 223 19.01 6.65 14.19
CA LEU A 223 19.84 5.84 15.10
C LEU A 223 21.06 5.17 14.44
N THR A 224 21.02 4.97 13.12
CA THR A 224 22.11 4.37 12.34
C THR A 224 23.02 5.42 11.72
N ALA A 225 24.22 5.01 11.27
CA ALA A 225 25.14 5.89 10.56
C ALA A 225 24.73 6.12 9.10
N ASP A 226 24.06 5.13 8.50
CA ASP A 226 23.80 5.03 7.05
C ASP A 226 22.75 6.03 6.52
N PHE A 227 22.05 6.70 7.44
CA PHE A 227 21.06 7.75 7.19
C PHE A 227 21.40 9.08 7.89
N ALA A 228 22.62 9.24 8.40
CA ALA A 228 23.02 10.45 9.13
C ALA A 228 22.98 11.73 8.26
N ASP A 229 23.20 11.59 6.96
CA ASP A 229 23.00 12.62 5.93
C ASP A 229 21.52 13.02 5.81
N LYS A 230 20.61 12.05 5.67
CA LYS A 230 19.16 12.27 5.58
C LYS A 230 18.61 12.91 6.85
N LYS A 231 19.13 12.52 8.02
CA LYS A 231 18.82 13.15 9.32
C LYS A 231 19.27 14.61 9.38
N ALA A 232 20.46 14.94 8.85
CA ALA A 232 20.94 16.31 8.79
C ALA A 232 20.12 17.17 7.81
N ALA A 233 19.82 16.65 6.62
CA ALA A 233 18.98 17.33 5.63
C ALA A 233 17.54 17.57 6.14
N TYR A 234 17.01 16.65 6.94
CA TYR A 234 15.72 16.80 7.62
C TYR A 234 15.72 17.95 8.64
N GLN A 235 16.80 18.14 9.42
CA GLN A 235 16.93 19.31 10.30
C GLN A 235 16.90 20.63 9.53
N VAL A 236 17.53 20.69 8.35
CA VAL A 236 17.45 21.87 7.46
C VAL A 236 16.02 22.07 6.95
N TYR A 237 15.33 21.01 6.54
CA TYR A 237 13.92 21.07 6.11
C TYR A 237 12.97 21.56 7.22
N ILE A 238 13.13 21.08 8.45
CA ILE A 238 12.39 21.58 9.63
C ILE A 238 12.64 23.08 9.82
N THR A 239 13.92 23.48 9.82
CA THR A 239 14.33 24.89 9.97
C THR A 239 13.66 25.77 8.92
N ASP A 240 13.67 25.34 7.65
CA ASP A 240 13.13 26.12 6.54
C ASP A 240 11.61 26.25 6.59
N LEU A 241 10.87 25.17 6.89
CA LEU A 241 9.41 25.29 7.06
C LEU A 241 9.04 26.18 8.25
N LEU A 242 9.75 26.07 9.37
CA LEU A 242 9.54 26.95 10.54
C LEU A 242 9.81 28.43 10.19
N ARG A 243 10.88 28.74 9.43
CA ARG A 243 11.12 30.08 8.88
C ARG A 243 10.00 30.53 7.93
N MET A 244 9.54 29.65 7.04
CA MET A 244 8.53 29.97 6.02
C MET A 244 7.14 30.30 6.59
N VAL A 245 6.86 29.87 7.83
CA VAL A 245 5.67 30.23 8.62
C VAL A 245 5.94 31.25 9.74
N ALA A 246 7.14 31.86 9.75
CA ALA A 246 7.61 32.86 10.71
C ALA A 246 7.63 32.41 12.19
N TYR A 247 7.93 31.14 12.45
CA TYR A 247 8.15 30.63 13.81
C TYR A 247 9.48 31.17 14.37
N PRO A 248 9.53 31.67 15.62
CA PRO A 248 10.74 32.25 16.20
C PRO A 248 11.80 31.19 16.51
N ASN A 249 13.08 31.58 16.40
CA ASN A 249 14.24 30.73 16.72
C ASN A 249 14.23 29.36 15.99
N ALA A 250 13.81 29.35 14.72
CA ALA A 250 13.60 28.16 13.91
C ALA A 250 14.76 27.16 13.91
N GLU A 251 16.00 27.64 13.99
CA GLU A 251 17.22 26.83 14.01
C GLU A 251 17.35 26.00 15.31
N GLN A 252 17.08 26.63 16.46
CA GLN A 252 17.07 25.94 17.76
C GLN A 252 15.84 25.03 17.86
N ALA A 253 14.68 25.51 17.44
CA ALA A 253 13.45 24.74 17.40
C ALA A 253 13.61 23.46 16.56
N ALA A 254 14.30 23.52 15.42
CA ALA A 254 14.63 22.34 14.61
C ALA A 254 15.60 21.39 15.31
N ALA A 255 16.61 21.89 16.03
CA ALA A 255 17.51 21.05 16.82
C ALA A 255 16.77 20.33 17.96
N ASP A 256 15.88 21.03 18.67
CA ASP A 256 15.05 20.48 19.75
C ASP A 256 14.07 19.41 19.22
N ILE A 257 13.51 19.62 18.02
CA ILE A 257 12.67 18.64 17.30
C ILE A 257 13.48 17.38 16.96
N ILE A 258 14.69 17.52 16.41
CA ILE A 258 15.56 16.37 16.10
C ILE A 258 15.95 15.59 17.36
N ALA A 259 16.20 16.28 18.48
CA ALA A 259 16.45 15.63 19.76
C ALA A 259 15.21 14.85 20.25
N LEU A 260 14.04 15.49 20.27
CA LEU A 260 12.76 14.89 20.62
C LEU A 260 12.45 13.62 19.80
N GLU A 261 12.47 13.72 18.47
CA GLU A 261 12.19 12.59 17.60
C GLU A 261 13.27 11.49 17.72
N SER A 262 14.52 11.84 18.05
CA SER A 262 15.56 10.85 18.34
C SER A 262 15.30 10.07 19.64
N GLU A 263 14.78 10.70 20.71
CA GLU A 263 14.39 9.96 21.92
C GLU A 263 13.17 9.06 21.67
N ILE A 264 12.21 9.51 20.85
CA ILE A 264 11.06 8.69 20.42
C ILE A 264 11.54 7.47 19.62
N ALA A 265 12.46 7.66 18.67
CA ALA A 265 13.00 6.58 17.84
C ALA A 265 13.72 5.50 18.67
N LYS A 266 14.45 5.86 19.73
CA LYS A 266 15.09 4.88 20.63
C LYS A 266 14.10 3.91 21.28
N VAL A 267 12.87 4.36 21.53
CA VAL A 267 11.85 3.58 22.26
C VAL A 267 10.80 2.94 21.35
N HIS A 268 10.79 3.30 20.06
CA HIS A 268 10.03 2.60 19.01
C HIS A 268 10.51 1.16 18.85
N TRP A 269 9.56 0.25 18.62
CA TRP A 269 9.80 -1.09 18.08
C TRP A 269 10.34 -1.00 16.65
N THR A 270 11.14 -1.97 16.24
CA THR A 270 11.59 -2.17 14.86
C THR A 270 10.44 -2.54 13.92
N ALA A 271 10.67 -2.43 12.60
CA ALA A 271 9.71 -2.90 11.59
C ALA A 271 9.43 -4.42 11.74
N ILE A 272 10.48 -5.22 12.01
CA ILE A 272 10.39 -6.67 12.23
C ILE A 272 9.50 -7.00 13.44
N GLU A 273 9.66 -6.30 14.57
CA GLU A 273 8.81 -6.48 15.75
C GLU A 273 7.36 -6.00 15.50
N SER A 274 7.18 -5.02 14.61
CA SER A 274 5.89 -4.37 14.36
C SER A 274 4.97 -5.11 13.39
N ARG A 275 5.48 -6.10 12.63
CA ARG A 275 4.69 -6.98 11.75
C ARG A 275 4.26 -8.30 12.39
N ASP A 276 4.45 -8.46 13.70
CA ASP A 276 4.00 -9.65 14.43
C ASP A 276 2.59 -9.42 15.00
N ASP A 277 1.59 -10.04 14.38
CA ASP A 277 0.17 -9.89 14.73
C ASP A 277 -0.15 -10.43 16.14
N THR A 278 0.62 -11.42 16.61
CA THR A 278 0.46 -11.98 17.95
C THR A 278 0.99 -11.03 19.02
N LYS A 279 2.09 -10.32 18.75
CA LYS A 279 2.68 -9.31 19.64
C LYS A 279 1.94 -7.98 19.62
N THR A 280 1.30 -7.62 18.51
CA THR A 280 0.60 -6.34 18.37
C THR A 280 -0.83 -6.34 18.94
N TYR A 281 -1.47 -7.51 19.10
CA TYR A 281 -2.80 -7.59 19.70
C TYR A 281 -2.80 -7.43 21.24
N ASN A 282 -2.81 -6.18 21.72
CA ASN A 282 -2.86 -5.85 23.16
C ASN A 282 -4.10 -5.02 23.54
N PRO A 283 -5.28 -5.63 23.73
CA PRO A 283 -6.51 -4.92 24.10
C PRO A 283 -6.52 -4.46 25.56
N MET A 284 -6.96 -3.23 25.81
CA MET A 284 -7.20 -2.66 27.14
C MET A 284 -8.36 -1.65 27.15
N ALA A 285 -8.90 -1.31 28.32
CA ALA A 285 -9.87 -0.23 28.43
C ALA A 285 -9.18 1.15 28.37
N LEU A 286 -9.83 2.14 27.74
CA LEU A 286 -9.26 3.50 27.57
C LEU A 286 -8.93 4.19 28.90
N ALA A 287 -9.65 3.85 29.98
CA ALA A 287 -9.41 4.39 31.32
C ALA A 287 -8.06 3.96 31.92
N ASP A 288 -7.62 2.72 31.63
CA ASP A 288 -6.43 2.11 32.22
C ASP A 288 -5.12 2.72 31.72
N LEU A 289 -5.15 3.42 30.57
CA LEU A 289 -3.97 4.08 30.00
C LEU A 289 -3.37 5.15 30.91
N ASN A 290 -4.18 5.79 31.77
CA ASN A 290 -3.66 6.73 32.77
C ASN A 290 -2.72 6.06 33.78
N THR A 291 -2.90 4.76 34.02
CA THR A 291 -2.07 3.93 34.93
C THR A 291 -0.95 3.22 34.18
N TYR A 292 -1.24 2.71 32.97
CA TYR A 292 -0.28 1.98 32.14
C TYR A 292 0.79 2.89 31.51
N ALA A 293 0.38 4.07 31.03
CA ALA A 293 1.20 5.02 30.29
C ALA A 293 1.05 6.45 30.88
N PRO A 294 1.43 6.68 32.15
CA PRO A 294 1.25 7.96 32.82
C PRO A 294 2.08 9.09 32.16
N GLY A 295 1.60 10.32 32.30
CA GLY A 295 2.29 11.53 31.82
C GLY A 295 1.70 12.16 30.54
N PHE A 296 0.75 11.48 29.89
CA PHE A 296 -0.04 12.00 28.78
C PHE A 296 -1.52 12.13 29.18
N ALA A 297 -2.24 13.13 28.65
CA ALA A 297 -3.64 13.39 29.01
C ALA A 297 -4.61 12.59 28.11
N TRP A 298 -4.67 11.28 28.34
CA TRP A 298 -5.44 10.34 27.51
C TRP A 298 -6.92 10.68 27.36
N GLN A 299 -7.56 11.17 28.42
CA GLN A 299 -8.99 11.50 28.39
C GLN A 299 -9.29 12.65 27.42
N ASP A 300 -8.49 13.73 27.46
CA ASP A 300 -8.65 14.88 26.57
C ASP A 300 -8.28 14.53 25.11
N PHE A 301 -7.24 13.70 24.93
CA PHE A 301 -6.84 13.16 23.62
C PHE A 301 -7.96 12.31 22.98
N PHE A 302 -8.50 11.31 23.68
CA PHE A 302 -9.57 10.47 23.13
C PHE A 302 -10.86 11.26 22.88
N LYS A 303 -11.20 12.22 23.76
CA LYS A 303 -12.39 13.07 23.62
C LYS A 303 -12.31 14.02 22.43
N THR A 304 -11.13 14.58 22.14
CA THR A 304 -10.91 15.44 20.97
C THR A 304 -10.77 14.65 19.67
N ALA A 305 -10.25 13.43 19.73
CA ALA A 305 -10.34 12.46 18.65
C ALA A 305 -11.77 11.91 18.44
N GLY A 306 -12.70 12.10 19.39
CA GLY A 306 -14.08 11.59 19.31
C GLY A 306 -14.22 10.08 19.60
N VAL A 307 -13.20 9.45 20.17
CA VAL A 307 -13.13 8.00 20.45
C VAL A 307 -13.32 7.66 21.93
N ASP A 308 -13.68 8.63 22.78
CA ASP A 308 -13.87 8.48 24.24
C ASP A 308 -15.00 7.52 24.64
N ARG A 309 -15.74 6.98 23.66
CA ARG A 309 -16.81 5.98 23.82
C ARG A 309 -16.43 4.57 23.36
N ALA A 310 -15.22 4.37 22.82
CA ALA A 310 -14.76 3.05 22.39
C ALA A 310 -14.70 2.07 23.57
N GLN A 311 -15.17 0.83 23.39
CA GLN A 311 -15.19 -0.20 24.44
C GLN A 311 -13.78 -0.61 24.87
N LYS A 312 -12.83 -0.60 23.94
CA LYS A 312 -11.41 -0.90 24.15
C LYS A 312 -10.53 -0.16 23.16
N VAL A 313 -9.24 -0.11 23.46
CA VAL A 313 -8.16 0.21 22.52
C VAL A 313 -7.19 -0.97 22.45
N ILE A 314 -6.72 -1.31 21.26
CA ILE A 314 -5.66 -2.29 21.03
C ILE A 314 -4.34 -1.52 20.87
N LEU A 315 -3.31 -1.83 21.67
CA LEU A 315 -2.00 -1.19 21.59
C LEU A 315 -1.04 -2.01 20.72
N ASN A 316 -0.71 -1.53 19.53
CA ASN A 316 0.14 -2.27 18.59
C ASN A 316 1.56 -2.44 19.17
N GLN A 317 2.27 -1.35 19.47
CA GLN A 317 3.60 -1.41 20.07
C GLN A 317 3.53 -1.15 21.58
N ASN A 318 2.84 -2.04 22.32
CA ASN A 318 2.41 -1.83 23.71
C ASN A 318 3.50 -1.27 24.65
N THR A 319 4.73 -1.78 24.61
CA THR A 319 5.85 -1.34 25.48
C THR A 319 6.57 -0.08 24.98
N ALA A 320 6.26 0.43 23.78
CA ALA A 320 6.71 1.73 23.32
C ALA A 320 5.80 2.85 23.85
N ILE A 321 4.46 2.64 23.82
CA ILE A 321 3.44 3.61 24.26
C ILE A 321 3.76 4.29 25.62
N PRO A 322 4.05 3.59 26.74
CA PRO A 322 4.33 4.24 28.03
C PRO A 322 5.67 4.99 28.05
N LYS A 323 6.65 4.57 27.24
CA LYS A 323 7.94 5.28 27.11
C LYS A 323 7.75 6.60 26.34
N ILE A 324 6.96 6.58 25.27
CA ILE A 324 6.61 7.76 24.47
C ILE A 324 5.75 8.73 25.31
N ALA A 325 4.83 8.23 26.13
CA ALA A 325 4.05 9.06 27.07
C ALA A 325 4.95 9.76 28.10
N LYS A 326 5.98 9.07 28.61
CA LYS A 326 7.02 9.68 29.46
C LYS A 326 7.81 10.75 28.73
N ILE A 327 8.25 10.51 27.48
CA ILE A 327 8.98 11.50 26.68
C ILE A 327 8.14 12.77 26.48
N PHE A 328 6.84 12.63 26.18
CA PHE A 328 5.91 13.77 26.16
C PHE A 328 5.83 14.49 27.52
N ALA A 329 5.77 13.75 28.62
CA ALA A 329 5.73 14.29 29.98
C ALA A 329 7.00 15.07 30.38
N GLU A 330 8.15 14.72 29.80
CA GLU A 330 9.45 15.36 30.07
C GLU A 330 9.77 16.52 29.09
N THR A 331 9.30 16.46 27.84
CA THR A 331 9.61 17.43 26.77
C THR A 331 9.05 18.85 27.06
N PRO A 332 9.79 19.96 26.84
CA PRO A 332 9.27 21.31 27.02
C PRO A 332 8.06 21.62 26.13
N LEU A 333 7.08 22.40 26.62
CA LEU A 333 5.86 22.69 25.85
C LEU A 333 6.14 23.47 24.55
N GLU A 334 7.10 24.40 24.56
CA GLU A 334 7.46 25.14 23.35
C GLU A 334 8.17 24.26 22.30
N THR A 335 8.86 23.19 22.71
CA THR A 335 9.38 22.15 21.79
C THR A 335 8.23 21.35 21.18
N LEU A 336 7.20 20.99 21.97
CA LEU A 336 5.99 20.33 21.44
C LEU A 336 5.21 21.25 20.48
N LYS A 337 5.15 22.56 20.74
CA LYS A 337 4.50 23.55 19.85
C LYS A 337 5.32 23.82 18.59
N ALA A 338 6.64 23.82 18.67
CA ALA A 338 7.53 23.88 17.51
C ALA A 338 7.34 22.65 16.63
N TRP A 339 7.37 21.46 17.24
CA TRP A 339 7.10 20.19 16.56
C TRP A 339 5.76 20.25 15.85
N GLU A 340 4.67 20.53 16.57
CA GLU A 340 3.33 20.52 15.97
C GLU A 340 3.15 21.58 14.87
N THR A 341 3.78 22.76 15.03
CA THR A 341 3.84 23.78 13.97
C THR A 341 4.52 23.25 12.71
N PHE A 342 5.68 22.60 12.84
CA PHE A 342 6.39 21.97 11.72
C PHE A 342 5.57 20.83 11.10
N ARG A 343 4.98 19.95 11.91
CA ARG A 343 4.23 18.79 11.43
C ARG A 343 2.96 19.19 10.67
N ALA A 344 2.25 20.20 11.14
CA ALA A 344 1.12 20.78 10.42
C ALA A 344 1.60 21.49 9.13
N ALA A 345 2.73 22.19 9.15
CA ALA A 345 3.32 22.84 7.97
C ALA A 345 3.75 21.84 6.87
N ASP A 346 4.39 20.71 7.22
CA ASP A 346 4.78 19.65 6.26
C ASP A 346 3.57 19.06 5.51
N GLN A 347 2.45 18.90 6.21
CA GLN A 347 1.22 18.39 5.64
C GLN A 347 0.48 19.46 4.81
N ALA A 348 0.40 20.69 5.32
CA ALA A 348 -0.20 21.81 4.62
C ALA A 348 0.56 22.16 3.33
N ALA A 349 1.89 22.04 3.33
CA ALA A 349 2.77 22.46 2.23
C ALA A 349 2.48 21.80 0.87
N ALA A 350 1.79 20.65 0.84
CA ALA A 350 1.33 20.04 -0.40
C ALA A 350 0.20 20.83 -1.11
N TYR A 351 -0.49 21.73 -0.40
CA TYR A 351 -1.75 22.37 -0.80
C TYR A 351 -1.72 23.91 -0.75
N LEU A 352 -0.57 24.50 -0.37
CA LEU A 352 -0.34 25.95 -0.38
C LEU A 352 0.32 26.39 -1.72
N SER A 353 1.01 27.54 -1.72
CA SER A 353 1.77 28.04 -2.88
C SER A 353 2.94 27.15 -3.31
N ASP A 354 3.43 27.37 -4.52
CA ASP A 354 4.53 26.62 -5.13
C ASP A 354 5.81 26.62 -4.28
N ARG A 355 6.08 27.68 -3.48
CA ARG A 355 7.26 27.72 -2.61
C ARG A 355 7.21 26.65 -1.51
N PHE A 356 6.04 26.43 -0.92
CA PHE A 356 5.84 25.37 0.08
C PHE A 356 5.90 23.99 -0.59
N TYR A 357 5.20 23.82 -1.71
CA TYR A 357 5.22 22.55 -2.45
C TYR A 357 6.65 22.17 -2.88
N THR A 358 7.42 23.14 -3.37
CA THR A 358 8.81 22.94 -3.83
C THR A 358 9.73 22.57 -2.67
N ARG A 359 9.72 23.33 -1.56
CA ARG A 359 10.58 22.99 -0.41
C ARG A 359 10.24 21.62 0.19
N ARG A 360 8.95 21.26 0.18
CA ARG A 360 8.47 19.92 0.54
C ARG A 360 9.00 18.84 -0.41
N PHE A 361 8.89 19.03 -1.72
CA PHE A 361 9.42 18.10 -2.73
C PHE A 361 10.93 17.87 -2.58
N GLU A 362 11.70 18.95 -2.42
CA GLU A 362 13.16 18.92 -2.31
C GLU A 362 13.64 17.99 -1.19
N PHE A 363 12.90 17.91 -0.09
CA PHE A 363 13.18 16.95 0.98
C PHE A 363 12.42 15.62 0.81
N GLN A 364 11.08 15.66 0.85
CA GLN A 364 10.23 14.47 0.97
C GLN A 364 10.27 13.52 -0.23
N ALA A 365 10.79 13.95 -1.39
CA ALA A 365 10.79 13.15 -2.61
C ALA A 365 12.17 13.10 -3.28
N LYS A 366 12.87 14.24 -3.34
CA LYS A 366 14.21 14.33 -3.90
C LYS A 366 15.29 13.82 -2.95
N GLU A 367 15.40 14.39 -1.76
CA GLU A 367 16.40 13.95 -0.77
C GLU A 367 16.12 12.54 -0.25
N LEU A 368 14.87 12.19 0.05
CA LEU A 368 14.56 10.86 0.60
C LEU A 368 14.53 9.73 -0.44
N TYR A 369 14.05 9.97 -1.67
CA TYR A 369 13.77 8.90 -2.64
C TYR A 369 14.47 9.07 -4.01
N GLY A 370 15.27 10.12 -4.21
CA GLY A 370 16.02 10.35 -5.44
C GLY A 370 15.23 10.91 -6.64
N GLN A 371 13.99 11.39 -6.44
CA GLN A 371 13.24 12.05 -7.53
C GLN A 371 13.95 13.32 -8.02
N THR A 372 14.08 13.52 -9.33
CA THR A 372 14.83 14.66 -9.87
C THR A 372 13.94 15.87 -10.16
N GLU A 373 12.66 15.64 -10.49
CA GLU A 373 11.66 16.64 -10.89
C GLU A 373 10.34 16.49 -10.12
N GLN A 374 9.51 17.53 -10.13
CA GLN A 374 8.18 17.50 -9.50
C GLN A 374 7.14 16.86 -10.43
N ARG A 375 6.27 15.99 -9.89
CA ARG A 375 5.07 15.53 -10.60
C ARG A 375 4.27 16.72 -11.18
N PRO A 376 3.93 16.72 -12.47
CA PRO A 376 3.10 17.76 -13.11
C PRO A 376 1.83 18.08 -12.32
N LEU A 377 1.34 19.31 -12.43
CA LEU A 377 0.19 19.77 -11.63
C LEU A 377 -1.07 18.93 -11.90
N TRP A 378 -1.28 18.47 -13.14
CA TRP A 378 -2.39 17.57 -13.47
C TRP A 378 -2.27 16.22 -12.77
N LYS A 379 -1.10 15.55 -12.80
CA LYS A 379 -0.82 14.30 -12.05
C LYS A 379 -1.16 14.44 -10.56
N ARG A 380 -0.77 15.58 -9.97
CA ARG A 380 -1.09 15.93 -8.56
C ARG A 380 -2.57 16.16 -8.32
N ALA A 381 -3.27 16.84 -9.22
CA ALA A 381 -4.71 17.08 -9.13
C ALA A 381 -5.52 15.79 -9.25
N ILE A 382 -5.12 14.87 -10.15
CA ILE A 382 -5.73 13.56 -10.30
C ILE A 382 -5.49 12.68 -9.07
N SER A 383 -4.25 12.62 -8.56
CA SER A 383 -3.93 11.90 -7.33
C SER A 383 -4.76 12.38 -6.14
N ILE A 384 -4.81 13.69 -5.90
CA ILE A 384 -5.60 14.27 -4.80
C ILE A 384 -7.11 14.02 -4.97
N THR A 385 -7.63 14.10 -6.20
CA THR A 385 -9.06 13.86 -6.46
C THR A 385 -9.41 12.38 -6.27
N GLY A 386 -8.54 11.46 -6.70
CA GLY A 386 -8.63 10.02 -6.45
C GLY A 386 -8.56 9.69 -4.95
N GLU A 387 -7.61 10.26 -4.21
CA GLU A 387 -7.49 10.06 -2.76
C GLU A 387 -8.76 10.52 -2.00
N ARG A 388 -9.32 11.70 -2.32
CA ARG A 388 -10.44 12.26 -1.55
C ARG A 388 -11.83 11.84 -2.02
N MET A 389 -11.96 11.28 -3.22
CA MET A 389 -13.24 10.85 -3.82
C MET A 389 -13.17 9.46 -4.47
N GLY A 390 -12.29 8.59 -3.98
CA GLY A 390 -11.87 7.37 -4.67
C GLY A 390 -12.96 6.38 -5.07
N GLU A 391 -14.02 6.18 -4.28
CA GLU A 391 -15.14 5.33 -4.70
C GLU A 391 -16.00 6.00 -5.80
N ALA A 392 -16.16 7.32 -5.78
CA ALA A 392 -16.90 8.04 -6.81
C ALA A 392 -16.11 8.11 -8.13
N VAL A 393 -14.79 8.29 -8.06
CA VAL A 393 -13.88 8.20 -9.21
C VAL A 393 -13.81 6.75 -9.73
N GLY A 394 -13.74 5.76 -8.85
CA GLY A 394 -13.71 4.33 -9.20
C GLY A 394 -14.97 3.84 -9.90
N ARG A 395 -16.14 4.33 -9.47
CA ARG A 395 -17.42 4.10 -10.15
C ARG A 395 -17.41 4.60 -11.59
N ALA A 396 -16.74 5.72 -11.87
CA ALA A 396 -16.55 6.22 -13.23
C ALA A 396 -15.46 5.44 -13.99
N TYR A 397 -14.38 5.04 -13.31
CA TYR A 397 -13.29 4.26 -13.90
C TYR A 397 -13.76 2.90 -14.45
N VAL A 398 -14.48 2.11 -13.65
CA VAL A 398 -14.88 0.76 -14.11
C VAL A 398 -15.95 0.78 -15.18
N ALA A 399 -16.82 1.80 -15.19
CA ALA A 399 -17.83 1.97 -16.22
C ALA A 399 -17.25 2.18 -17.62
N ASP A 400 -16.14 2.93 -17.73
CA ASP A 400 -15.49 3.24 -19.00
C ASP A 400 -14.31 2.28 -19.35
N TYR A 401 -13.71 1.59 -18.36
CA TYR A 401 -12.44 0.86 -18.56
C TYR A 401 -12.36 -0.60 -18.06
N PHE A 402 -13.41 -1.18 -17.43
CA PHE A 402 -13.36 -2.57 -16.94
C PHE A 402 -14.52 -3.44 -17.48
N PRO A 403 -14.30 -4.20 -18.58
CA PRO A 403 -15.35 -5.00 -19.21
C PRO A 403 -15.68 -6.30 -18.45
N ALA A 404 -16.94 -6.72 -18.51
CA ALA A 404 -17.43 -7.92 -17.80
C ALA A 404 -16.68 -9.21 -18.16
N ASP A 405 -16.25 -9.37 -19.42
CA ASP A 405 -15.50 -10.55 -19.88
C ASP A 405 -14.16 -10.72 -19.14
N SER A 406 -13.52 -9.63 -18.71
CA SER A 406 -12.31 -9.70 -17.89
C SER A 406 -12.63 -10.25 -16.50
N LYS A 407 -13.75 -9.85 -15.89
CA LYS A 407 -14.17 -10.36 -14.56
C LYS A 407 -14.41 -11.87 -14.61
N ALA A 408 -15.12 -12.37 -15.62
CA ALA A 408 -15.39 -13.81 -15.77
C ALA A 408 -14.11 -14.65 -15.98
N GLN A 409 -13.12 -14.13 -16.73
CA GLN A 409 -11.81 -14.79 -16.88
C GLN A 409 -11.01 -14.81 -15.57
N MET A 410 -11.06 -13.72 -14.80
CA MET A 410 -10.40 -13.64 -13.50
C MET A 410 -11.07 -14.54 -12.44
N GLU A 411 -12.40 -14.66 -12.47
CA GLU A 411 -13.14 -15.61 -11.64
C GLU A 411 -12.74 -17.07 -11.95
N ALA A 412 -12.57 -17.43 -13.22
CA ALA A 412 -12.05 -18.75 -13.61
C ALA A 412 -10.62 -18.97 -13.10
N LEU A 413 -9.73 -17.99 -13.29
CA LEU A 413 -8.32 -18.10 -12.90
C LEU A 413 -8.16 -18.23 -11.37
N VAL A 414 -8.91 -17.45 -10.57
CA VAL A 414 -8.92 -17.61 -9.10
C VAL A 414 -9.39 -19.01 -8.66
N ASN A 415 -10.39 -19.59 -9.34
CA ASN A 415 -10.85 -20.95 -9.03
C ASN A 415 -9.78 -22.02 -9.33
N ASP A 416 -9.04 -21.90 -10.44
CA ASP A 416 -7.94 -22.83 -10.78
C ASP A 416 -6.77 -22.68 -9.78
N LEU A 417 -6.45 -21.46 -9.33
CA LEU A 417 -5.43 -21.18 -8.30
C LEU A 417 -5.82 -21.74 -6.91
N LEU A 418 -7.07 -21.56 -6.47
CA LEU A 418 -7.59 -22.19 -5.25
C LEU A 418 -7.57 -23.73 -5.36
N GLY A 419 -7.86 -24.28 -6.54
CA GLY A 419 -7.75 -25.70 -6.84
C GLY A 419 -6.32 -26.24 -6.69
N ALA A 420 -5.33 -25.50 -7.19
CA ALA A 420 -3.91 -25.83 -7.02
C ALA A 420 -3.49 -25.83 -5.54
N MET A 421 -3.88 -24.80 -4.77
CA MET A 421 -3.54 -24.71 -3.34
C MET A 421 -4.16 -25.84 -2.53
N LYS A 422 -5.39 -26.24 -2.86
CA LYS A 422 -6.04 -27.40 -2.25
C LYS A 422 -5.22 -28.68 -2.46
N ILE A 423 -4.83 -28.95 -3.71
CA ILE A 423 -4.04 -30.13 -4.09
C ILE A 423 -2.67 -30.11 -3.40
N ARG A 424 -2.05 -28.94 -3.24
CA ARG A 424 -0.80 -28.78 -2.47
C ARG A 424 -0.97 -29.19 -1.00
N ILE A 425 -1.92 -28.58 -0.28
CA ILE A 425 -2.19 -28.90 1.13
C ILE A 425 -2.48 -30.39 1.32
N GLU A 426 -3.28 -31.00 0.44
CA GLU A 426 -3.56 -32.44 0.46
C GLU A 426 -2.27 -33.29 0.35
N ASN A 427 -1.29 -32.86 -0.46
CA ASN A 427 -0.06 -33.61 -0.74
C ASN A 427 1.16 -33.27 0.15
N LEU A 428 1.15 -32.20 0.96
CA LEU A 428 2.29 -31.82 1.82
C LEU A 428 2.79 -32.99 2.69
N THR A 429 4.06 -33.35 2.60
CA THR A 429 4.63 -34.51 3.32
C THR A 429 5.06 -34.17 4.76
N TRP A 430 5.23 -32.89 5.07
CA TRP A 430 5.71 -32.44 6.39
C TRP A 430 4.58 -32.14 7.39
N MET A 431 3.41 -31.70 6.91
CA MET A 431 2.26 -31.30 7.74
C MET A 431 1.38 -32.49 8.13
N SER A 432 0.95 -32.53 9.40
CA SER A 432 0.06 -33.58 9.93
C SER A 432 -1.39 -33.45 9.46
N ALA A 433 -2.14 -34.56 9.48
CA ALA A 433 -3.52 -34.61 9.01
C ALA A 433 -4.49 -33.64 9.73
N PRO A 434 -4.40 -33.40 11.07
CA PRO A 434 -5.21 -32.38 11.73
C PRO A 434 -4.95 -30.95 11.21
N THR A 435 -3.67 -30.56 11.09
CA THR A 435 -3.31 -29.23 10.58
C THR A 435 -3.72 -29.06 9.12
N LYS A 436 -3.56 -30.10 8.29
CA LYS A 436 -4.08 -30.11 6.91
C LYS A 436 -5.59 -29.91 6.86
N ALA A 437 -6.35 -30.60 7.71
CA ALA A 437 -7.80 -30.45 7.75
C ALA A 437 -8.22 -29.00 8.06
N LYS A 438 -7.50 -28.32 8.97
CA LYS A 438 -7.72 -26.90 9.28
C LYS A 438 -7.26 -25.95 8.17
N ALA A 439 -6.16 -26.25 7.49
CA ALA A 439 -5.72 -25.47 6.33
C ALA A 439 -6.71 -25.59 5.15
N LEU A 440 -7.28 -26.78 4.91
CA LEU A 440 -8.34 -27.00 3.92
C LEU A 440 -9.66 -26.34 4.32
N GLU A 441 -10.03 -26.36 5.61
CA GLU A 441 -11.17 -25.63 6.16
C GLU A 441 -11.02 -24.12 5.90
N LYS A 442 -9.85 -23.54 6.21
CA LYS A 442 -9.55 -22.13 5.92
C LYS A 442 -9.56 -21.82 4.43
N LEU A 443 -8.98 -22.68 3.59
CA LEU A 443 -9.01 -22.49 2.12
C LEU A 443 -10.45 -22.49 1.58
N SER A 444 -11.32 -23.32 2.16
CA SER A 444 -12.73 -23.43 1.73
C SER A 444 -13.61 -22.22 2.11
N THR A 445 -13.13 -21.33 2.98
CA THR A 445 -13.84 -20.10 3.39
C THR A 445 -13.24 -18.83 2.80
N PHE A 446 -12.37 -18.91 1.78
CA PHE A 446 -11.82 -17.71 1.14
C PHE A 446 -12.89 -16.85 0.46
N GLY A 447 -13.01 -15.60 0.89
CA GLY A 447 -13.74 -14.56 0.17
C GLY A 447 -12.97 -14.10 -1.07
N VAL A 448 -13.66 -13.78 -2.16
CA VAL A 448 -13.05 -13.33 -3.42
C VAL A 448 -13.75 -12.07 -3.92
N LYS A 449 -12.98 -11.02 -4.24
CA LYS A 449 -13.48 -9.72 -4.71
C LYS A 449 -12.71 -9.28 -5.95
N ILE A 450 -13.41 -9.08 -7.07
CA ILE A 450 -12.80 -8.83 -8.39
C ILE A 450 -13.46 -7.61 -9.06
N GLY A 451 -12.61 -6.67 -9.48
CA GLY A 451 -12.98 -5.43 -10.15
C GLY A 451 -13.36 -4.27 -9.22
N TYR A 452 -14.53 -4.36 -8.59
CA TYR A 452 -15.19 -3.25 -7.89
C TYR A 452 -16.24 -3.71 -6.87
N PRO A 453 -16.64 -2.86 -5.90
CA PRO A 453 -17.72 -3.15 -4.96
C PRO A 453 -19.11 -3.10 -5.59
N ASP A 454 -20.02 -3.94 -5.12
CA ASP A 454 -21.43 -3.97 -5.57
C ASP A 454 -22.25 -2.77 -5.06
N ALA A 455 -21.76 -2.05 -4.06
CA ALA A 455 -22.37 -0.85 -3.47
C ALA A 455 -21.32 0.25 -3.28
N TRP A 456 -21.73 1.52 -3.38
CA TRP A 456 -20.82 2.67 -3.38
C TRP A 456 -21.11 3.63 -2.21
N ARG A 457 -20.05 4.13 -1.57
CA ARG A 457 -20.08 5.23 -0.60
C ARG A 457 -20.80 6.46 -1.15
N SER A 458 -21.71 7.01 -0.33
CA SER A 458 -22.24 8.35 -0.56
C SER A 458 -21.21 9.39 -0.14
N TYR A 459 -20.93 10.35 -1.04
CA TYR A 459 -20.17 11.55 -0.75
C TYR A 459 -21.08 12.77 -0.50
N GLU A 460 -22.38 12.57 -0.22
CA GLU A 460 -23.36 13.65 -0.05
C GLU A 460 -22.93 14.71 0.99
N ALA A 461 -22.44 14.27 2.15
CA ALA A 461 -21.99 15.15 3.22
C ALA A 461 -20.62 15.84 2.95
N LEU A 462 -19.86 15.42 1.93
CA LEU A 462 -18.57 16.04 1.60
C LEU A 462 -18.79 17.35 0.83
N VAL A 463 -18.56 18.47 1.51
CA VAL A 463 -18.58 19.82 0.90
C VAL A 463 -17.23 20.12 0.25
N VAL A 464 -17.22 20.12 -1.09
CA VAL A 464 -16.11 20.61 -1.93
C VAL A 464 -16.40 22.04 -2.40
N ARG A 465 -15.36 22.82 -2.70
CA ARG A 465 -15.43 24.18 -3.26
C ARG A 465 -14.31 24.40 -4.29
N PRO A 466 -14.56 25.03 -5.45
CA PRO A 466 -13.56 25.17 -6.51
C PRO A 466 -12.41 26.14 -6.19
N ASP A 467 -12.53 26.95 -5.13
CA ASP A 467 -11.60 28.03 -4.76
C ASP A 467 -10.83 27.78 -3.43
N ASP A 468 -11.08 26.65 -2.75
CA ASP A 468 -10.61 26.41 -1.39
C ASP A 468 -10.01 25.00 -1.22
N ILE A 469 -8.88 24.73 -1.89
CA ILE A 469 -8.18 23.44 -1.80
C ILE A 469 -7.75 23.09 -0.37
N TYR A 470 -7.22 24.06 0.39
CA TYR A 470 -6.80 23.84 1.77
C TYR A 470 -8.00 23.39 2.64
N GLY A 471 -9.14 24.07 2.53
CA GLY A 471 -10.37 23.70 3.22
C GLY A 471 -11.02 22.43 2.68
N ASN A 472 -10.92 22.12 1.37
CA ASN A 472 -11.37 20.84 0.80
C ASN A 472 -10.62 19.66 1.43
N ILE A 473 -9.32 19.83 1.63
CA ILE A 473 -8.45 18.81 2.24
C ILE A 473 -8.72 18.65 3.74
N ALA A 474 -9.01 19.74 4.45
CA ALA A 474 -9.48 19.67 5.84
C ALA A 474 -10.87 18.99 5.93
N ARG A 475 -11.85 19.42 5.13
CA ARG A 475 -13.21 18.87 5.11
C ARG A 475 -13.25 17.40 4.71
N SER A 476 -12.41 16.98 3.77
CA SER A 476 -12.28 15.55 3.40
C SER A 476 -11.60 14.72 4.49
N SER A 477 -10.66 15.29 5.26
CA SER A 477 -10.08 14.62 6.44
C SER A 477 -11.07 14.48 7.60
N GLU A 478 -11.98 15.44 7.78
CA GLU A 478 -13.07 15.38 8.75
C GLU A 478 -14.17 14.40 8.32
N PHE A 479 -14.64 14.50 7.07
CA PHE A 479 -15.59 13.55 6.47
C PHE A 479 -15.08 12.10 6.51
N GLU A 480 -13.77 11.87 6.35
CA GLU A 480 -13.18 10.54 6.51
C GLU A 480 -13.10 10.10 7.98
N TRP A 481 -12.69 10.99 8.88
CA TRP A 481 -12.56 10.60 10.29
C TRP A 481 -13.92 10.33 10.94
N ASP A 482 -14.93 11.17 10.70
CA ASP A 482 -16.29 10.97 11.20
C ASP A 482 -16.90 9.63 10.69
N TYR A 483 -16.48 9.19 9.50
CA TYR A 483 -16.83 7.90 8.92
C TYR A 483 -16.18 6.73 9.68
N GLN A 484 -14.89 6.81 9.99
CA GLN A 484 -14.23 5.83 10.86
C GLN A 484 -14.83 5.81 12.27
N LEU A 485 -15.15 6.98 12.85
CA LEU A 485 -15.82 7.09 14.15
C LEU A 485 -17.17 6.37 14.18
N ALA A 486 -17.98 6.49 13.11
CA ALA A 486 -19.28 5.83 12.99
C ALA A 486 -19.20 4.29 13.01
N ARG A 487 -18.00 3.71 12.83
CA ARG A 487 -17.75 2.27 12.75
C ARG A 487 -17.22 1.66 14.04
N ILE A 488 -16.73 2.46 15.00
CA ILE A 488 -16.12 1.95 16.23
C ILE A 488 -17.10 1.03 16.99
N ASP A 489 -16.62 -0.15 17.37
CA ASP A 489 -17.36 -1.25 17.99
C ASP A 489 -18.56 -1.80 17.17
N GLN A 490 -18.78 -1.31 15.95
CA GLN A 490 -19.85 -1.78 15.08
C GLN A 490 -19.48 -3.07 14.35
N LYS A 491 -20.49 -3.74 13.81
CA LYS A 491 -20.28 -4.92 12.95
C LYS A 491 -19.66 -4.51 11.62
N ILE A 492 -18.72 -5.32 11.14
CA ILE A 492 -18.18 -5.24 9.78
C ILE A 492 -19.29 -5.52 8.76
N ASP A 493 -19.39 -4.65 7.77
CA ASP A 493 -20.07 -4.88 6.50
C ASP A 493 -19.11 -5.66 5.57
N PRO A 494 -19.55 -6.75 4.91
CA PRO A 494 -18.69 -7.50 3.98
C PRO A 494 -18.57 -6.90 2.58
N GLY A 495 -19.44 -5.95 2.17
CA GLY A 495 -19.49 -5.35 0.81
C GLY A 495 -18.35 -4.37 0.47
N VAL A 496 -17.14 -4.66 0.94
CA VAL A 496 -16.27 -3.68 1.64
C VAL A 496 -14.81 -3.84 1.22
N TRP A 497 -14.18 -2.80 0.66
CA TRP A 497 -13.03 -2.95 -0.26
C TRP A 497 -11.79 -2.12 0.09
N GLU A 498 -10.69 -2.72 0.56
CA GLU A 498 -9.57 -1.99 1.18
C GLU A 498 -8.73 -1.10 0.25
N MET A 499 -9.04 -1.15 -1.05
CA MET A 499 -8.51 -0.36 -2.15
C MET A 499 -9.64 0.04 -3.10
N PHE A 500 -9.49 1.16 -3.81
CA PHE A 500 -10.44 1.59 -4.83
C PHE A 500 -10.22 0.85 -6.16
N PRO A 501 -11.23 0.74 -7.05
CA PRO A 501 -11.10 0.02 -8.32
C PRO A 501 -9.97 0.47 -9.26
N GLN A 502 -9.57 1.74 -9.16
CA GLN A 502 -8.48 2.35 -9.93
C GLN A 502 -7.07 2.11 -9.36
N ASP A 503 -6.96 1.48 -8.18
CA ASP A 503 -5.68 1.26 -7.52
C ASP A 503 -4.94 0.07 -8.15
N VAL A 504 -3.62 0.21 -8.35
CA VAL A 504 -2.77 -0.79 -9.03
C VAL A 504 -2.07 -1.63 -7.96
N ASN A 505 -2.82 -2.51 -7.31
CA ASN A 505 -2.32 -3.46 -6.33
C ASN A 505 -3.33 -4.61 -6.13
N ALA A 506 -3.06 -5.55 -5.22
CA ALA A 506 -4.00 -6.53 -4.69
C ALA A 506 -3.87 -6.60 -3.15
N TYR A 507 -4.74 -7.34 -2.45
CA TYR A 507 -4.55 -7.63 -1.02
C TYR A 507 -5.28 -8.90 -0.51
N TYR A 508 -4.71 -9.50 0.53
CA TYR A 508 -5.37 -10.44 1.46
C TYR A 508 -5.73 -9.75 2.78
N SER A 509 -6.87 -10.10 3.37
CA SER A 509 -7.30 -9.60 4.69
C SER A 509 -7.49 -10.75 5.69
N PRO A 510 -6.57 -10.95 6.66
CA PRO A 510 -6.61 -12.11 7.57
C PRO A 510 -7.89 -12.22 8.40
N THR A 511 -8.45 -11.10 8.84
CA THR A 511 -9.66 -11.02 9.68
C THR A 511 -10.97 -11.27 8.93
N LYS A 512 -10.93 -11.24 7.60
CA LYS A 512 -12.06 -11.54 6.71
C LYS A 512 -11.86 -12.85 5.94
N ASN A 513 -10.62 -13.35 5.90
CA ASN A 513 -10.15 -14.42 5.05
C ASN A 513 -10.51 -14.18 3.57
N GLU A 514 -10.26 -12.98 3.04
CA GLU A 514 -10.61 -12.61 1.65
C GLU A 514 -9.40 -12.13 0.84
N ILE A 515 -9.42 -12.40 -0.47
CA ILE A 515 -8.46 -11.93 -1.48
C ILE A 515 -9.14 -10.99 -2.49
N VAL A 516 -8.49 -9.89 -2.83
CA VAL A 516 -9.14 -8.76 -3.51
C VAL A 516 -8.28 -8.15 -4.61
N PHE A 517 -8.88 -7.97 -5.78
CA PHE A 517 -8.23 -7.53 -7.01
C PHE A 517 -9.00 -6.37 -7.66
N PRO A 518 -8.62 -5.10 -7.37
CA PRO A 518 -9.09 -3.91 -8.06
C PRO A 518 -9.02 -3.99 -9.60
N ALA A 519 -9.95 -3.36 -10.30
CA ALA A 519 -10.00 -3.34 -11.77
C ALA A 519 -8.70 -2.88 -12.45
N ALA A 520 -7.89 -2.03 -11.80
CA ALA A 520 -6.66 -1.49 -12.37
C ALA A 520 -5.40 -2.36 -12.24
N ILE A 521 -5.38 -3.45 -11.46
CA ILE A 521 -4.32 -4.48 -11.58
C ILE A 521 -4.64 -5.48 -12.71
N LEU A 522 -5.90 -5.56 -13.14
CA LEU A 522 -6.43 -6.55 -14.08
C LEU A 522 -6.24 -6.10 -15.55
N GLN A 523 -5.00 -5.74 -15.90
CA GLN A 523 -4.62 -5.25 -17.22
C GLN A 523 -3.14 -5.56 -17.57
N PRO A 524 -2.72 -5.48 -18.85
CA PRO A 524 -1.37 -5.88 -19.28
C PRO A 524 -0.25 -5.02 -18.64
N PRO A 525 0.90 -5.61 -18.23
CA PRO A 525 1.31 -7.00 -18.48
C PRO A 525 0.80 -8.03 -17.46
N PHE A 526 0.10 -7.62 -16.39
CA PHE A 526 -0.37 -8.56 -15.36
C PHE A 526 -1.46 -9.49 -15.90
N PHE A 527 -2.46 -8.92 -16.58
CA PHE A 527 -3.54 -9.68 -17.21
C PHE A 527 -3.87 -9.13 -18.60
N ASP A 528 -3.65 -9.93 -19.64
CA ASP A 528 -4.19 -9.65 -20.97
C ASP A 528 -5.18 -10.76 -21.38
N PRO A 529 -6.49 -10.46 -21.56
CA PRO A 529 -7.46 -11.44 -22.08
C PRO A 529 -7.21 -11.85 -23.54
N LYS A 530 -6.08 -11.44 -24.14
CA LYS A 530 -5.62 -11.83 -25.49
C LYS A 530 -4.21 -12.44 -25.53
N ALA A 531 -3.55 -12.63 -24.38
CA ALA A 531 -2.26 -13.33 -24.30
C ALA A 531 -2.40 -14.86 -24.36
N ASP A 532 -1.28 -15.58 -24.53
CA ASP A 532 -1.24 -17.01 -24.23
C ASP A 532 -1.51 -17.23 -22.73
N PRO A 533 -2.39 -18.17 -22.34
CA PRO A 533 -2.79 -18.33 -20.94
C PRO A 533 -1.63 -18.53 -19.95
N ALA A 534 -0.52 -19.16 -20.36
CA ALA A 534 0.62 -19.37 -19.48
C ALA A 534 1.19 -18.06 -18.91
N VAL A 535 1.16 -16.98 -19.71
CA VAL A 535 1.61 -15.66 -19.25
C VAL A 535 0.69 -15.14 -18.15
N ASN A 536 -0.63 -15.22 -18.32
CA ASN A 536 -1.59 -14.80 -17.30
C ASN A 536 -1.46 -15.63 -16.01
N TYR A 537 -1.17 -16.95 -16.10
CA TYR A 537 -0.90 -17.78 -14.93
C TYR A 537 0.41 -17.42 -14.20
N GLY A 538 1.45 -17.00 -14.93
CA GLY A 538 2.70 -16.53 -14.32
C GLY A 538 2.60 -15.11 -13.73
N ALA A 539 1.85 -14.24 -14.40
CA ALA A 539 1.69 -12.84 -14.06
C ALA A 539 0.59 -12.63 -13.00
N ILE A 540 -0.66 -12.30 -13.38
CA ILE A 540 -1.75 -12.13 -12.41
C ILE A 540 -2.06 -13.42 -11.60
N GLY A 541 -1.80 -14.61 -12.16
CA GLY A 541 -1.90 -15.87 -11.43
C GLY A 541 -0.82 -16.04 -10.38
N GLY A 542 0.38 -15.49 -10.60
CA GLY A 542 1.42 -15.37 -9.58
C GLY A 542 0.97 -14.46 -8.43
N VAL A 543 0.36 -13.32 -8.76
CA VAL A 543 -0.24 -12.40 -7.77
C VAL A 543 -1.39 -13.06 -7.01
N ILE A 544 -2.32 -13.76 -7.67
CA ILE A 544 -3.40 -14.48 -7.00
C ILE A 544 -2.86 -15.60 -6.10
N GLY A 545 -1.85 -16.34 -6.54
CA GLY A 545 -1.18 -17.35 -5.71
C GLY A 545 -0.49 -16.73 -4.50
N HIS A 546 0.09 -15.53 -4.64
CA HIS A 546 0.66 -14.73 -3.56
C HIS A 546 -0.41 -14.32 -2.54
N GLU A 547 -1.54 -13.73 -2.96
CA GLU A 547 -2.66 -13.39 -2.06
C GLU A 547 -3.28 -14.61 -1.35
N ILE A 548 -3.40 -15.75 -2.05
CA ILE A 548 -3.85 -17.01 -1.43
C ILE A 548 -2.83 -17.48 -0.38
N THR A 549 -1.54 -17.32 -0.66
CA THR A 549 -0.45 -17.77 0.22
C THR A 549 -0.31 -16.88 1.45
N HIS A 550 -0.65 -15.59 1.41
CA HIS A 550 -0.73 -14.75 2.61
C HIS A 550 -1.66 -15.34 3.69
N GLY A 551 -2.74 -16.04 3.32
CA GLY A 551 -3.57 -16.77 4.27
C GLY A 551 -2.86 -17.89 5.05
N PHE A 552 -1.63 -18.22 4.66
CA PHE A 552 -0.80 -19.27 5.22
C PHE A 552 0.68 -18.86 5.36
N ASP A 553 1.01 -17.56 5.33
CA ASP A 553 2.38 -17.08 5.60
C ASP A 553 2.70 -17.08 7.12
N ASP A 554 3.85 -16.53 7.52
CA ASP A 554 4.29 -16.57 8.93
C ASP A 554 3.36 -15.81 9.90
N GLN A 555 2.53 -14.88 9.40
CA GLN A 555 1.54 -14.13 10.15
C GLN A 555 0.12 -14.64 9.88
N GLY A 556 -0.26 -14.81 8.62
CA GLY A 556 -1.59 -15.28 8.22
C GLY A 556 -1.91 -16.71 8.68
N ARG A 557 -0.89 -17.56 8.91
CA ARG A 557 -1.07 -18.88 9.54
C ARG A 557 -1.67 -18.82 10.95
N ASN A 558 -1.56 -17.68 11.63
CA ASN A 558 -2.10 -17.47 12.98
C ASN A 558 -3.59 -17.08 12.99
N TYR A 559 -4.25 -17.03 11.82
CA TYR A 559 -5.68 -16.75 11.68
C TYR A 559 -6.42 -18.00 11.21
N ASP A 560 -7.53 -18.35 11.86
CA ASP A 560 -8.34 -19.54 11.52
C ASP A 560 -9.25 -19.31 10.29
N ALA A 561 -10.10 -20.29 9.98
CA ALA A 561 -11.08 -20.24 8.89
C ALA A 561 -12.17 -19.16 9.04
N ASN A 562 -12.27 -18.52 10.21
CA ASN A 562 -13.19 -17.44 10.54
C ASN A 562 -12.46 -16.09 10.72
N GLY A 563 -11.15 -16.04 10.42
CA GLY A 563 -10.30 -14.86 10.60
C GLY A 563 -9.95 -14.56 12.06
N VAL A 564 -10.06 -15.54 12.99
CA VAL A 564 -9.70 -15.34 14.41
C VAL A 564 -8.21 -15.57 14.61
N LEU A 565 -7.52 -14.59 15.21
CA LEU A 565 -6.11 -14.69 15.64
C LEU A 565 -5.96 -15.69 16.79
N THR A 566 -5.70 -16.94 16.44
CA THR A 566 -5.50 -18.10 17.34
C THR A 566 -4.52 -19.09 16.72
N ASP A 567 -3.73 -19.76 17.56
CA ASP A 567 -3.04 -20.96 17.12
C ASP A 567 -4.07 -22.07 16.83
N TRP A 568 -3.89 -22.76 15.71
CA TRP A 568 -4.66 -23.92 15.25
C TRP A 568 -3.76 -25.04 14.69
N TRP A 569 -2.44 -24.88 14.80
CA TRP A 569 -1.45 -25.84 14.32
C TRP A 569 -1.03 -26.80 15.44
N THR A 570 -0.40 -27.91 15.08
CA THR A 570 0.36 -28.70 16.06
C THR A 570 1.73 -28.04 16.32
N PRO A 571 2.30 -28.14 17.53
CA PRO A 571 3.65 -27.65 17.80
C PRO A 571 4.70 -28.24 16.86
N GLU A 572 4.54 -29.50 16.47
CA GLU A 572 5.41 -30.20 15.53
C GLU A 572 5.31 -29.65 14.10
N ASP A 573 4.14 -29.21 13.65
CA ASP A 573 3.97 -28.61 12.31
C ASP A 573 4.43 -27.15 12.29
N SER A 574 4.14 -26.37 13.33
CA SER A 574 4.71 -25.03 13.52
C SER A 574 6.25 -25.07 13.47
N ALA A 575 6.88 -25.98 14.23
CA ALA A 575 8.34 -26.09 14.24
C ALA A 575 8.96 -26.47 12.88
N LYS A 576 8.23 -27.20 12.01
CA LYS A 576 8.68 -27.51 10.64
C LYS A 576 8.54 -26.30 9.71
N PHE A 577 7.42 -25.58 9.81
CA PHE A 577 7.20 -24.34 9.08
C PHE A 577 8.25 -23.30 9.45
N ASP A 578 8.45 -23.06 10.75
CA ASP A 578 9.41 -22.07 11.27
C ASP A 578 10.85 -22.40 10.83
N ALA A 579 11.20 -23.69 10.69
CA ALA A 579 12.49 -24.12 10.16
C ALA A 579 12.66 -23.82 8.65
N GLN A 580 11.61 -23.95 7.84
CA GLN A 580 11.63 -23.60 6.42
C GLN A 580 11.59 -22.08 6.20
N ALA A 581 10.75 -21.37 6.96
CA ALA A 581 10.69 -19.90 6.97
C ALA A 581 12.06 -19.31 7.36
N LYS A 582 12.68 -19.78 8.46
CA LYS A 582 14.04 -19.36 8.85
C LYS A 582 15.08 -19.62 7.75
N LYS A 583 14.97 -20.73 7.03
CA LYS A 583 15.86 -21.06 5.91
C LYS A 583 15.66 -20.11 4.73
N LEU A 584 14.42 -19.72 4.43
CA LEU A 584 14.10 -18.70 3.42
C LEU A 584 14.63 -17.33 3.82
N GLY A 585 14.38 -16.89 5.06
CA GLY A 585 14.94 -15.65 5.61
C GLY A 585 16.46 -15.58 5.43
N ALA A 586 17.18 -16.65 5.78
CA ALA A 586 18.62 -16.72 5.59
C ALA A 586 19.10 -16.74 4.12
N GLN A 587 18.25 -17.08 3.15
CA GLN A 587 18.57 -16.85 1.73
C GLN A 587 18.45 -15.36 1.37
N TYR A 588 17.42 -14.67 1.87
CA TYR A 588 17.19 -13.25 1.59
C TYR A 588 18.14 -12.32 2.37
N ASP A 589 18.51 -12.66 3.61
CA ASP A 589 19.56 -11.99 4.39
C ASP A 589 20.92 -11.97 3.64
N GLY A 590 21.13 -12.90 2.70
CA GLY A 590 22.32 -12.97 1.85
C GLY A 590 22.26 -12.14 0.56
N TYR A 591 21.15 -11.44 0.27
CA TYR A 591 21.02 -10.61 -0.93
C TYR A 591 21.42 -9.16 -0.68
N GLU A 592 22.21 -8.61 -1.61
CA GLU A 592 22.84 -7.29 -1.53
C GLU A 592 22.39 -6.41 -2.73
N PRO A 593 21.18 -5.82 -2.71
CA PRO A 593 20.67 -4.95 -3.78
C PRO A 593 21.49 -3.68 -4.05
N LEU A 594 22.30 -3.22 -3.09
CA LEU A 594 23.35 -2.22 -3.27
C LEU A 594 24.55 -2.57 -2.37
N PRO A 595 25.79 -2.18 -2.71
CA PRO A 595 26.97 -2.47 -1.90
C PRO A 595 26.80 -2.06 -0.43
N GLY A 596 26.92 -3.04 0.48
CA GLY A 596 26.73 -2.89 1.93
C GLY A 596 25.27 -2.79 2.41
N VAL A 597 24.28 -2.91 1.52
CA VAL A 597 22.84 -2.82 1.82
C VAL A 597 22.21 -4.19 1.60
N HIS A 598 21.97 -4.93 2.69
CA HIS A 598 21.42 -6.29 2.66
C HIS A 598 19.93 -6.31 2.99
N ILE A 599 19.15 -7.16 2.30
CA ILE A 599 17.72 -7.36 2.60
C ILE A 599 17.56 -7.91 4.00
N GLN A 600 16.55 -7.44 4.74
CA GLN A 600 16.18 -8.02 6.04
C GLN A 600 15.19 -9.16 5.81
N GLY A 601 15.65 -10.41 5.82
CA GLY A 601 14.83 -11.61 5.61
C GLY A 601 13.73 -11.76 6.67
N GLY A 602 13.98 -11.31 7.90
CA GLY A 602 12.98 -11.27 8.98
C GLY A 602 11.91 -10.17 8.84
N LEU A 603 12.20 -9.09 8.10
CA LEU A 603 11.19 -8.08 7.73
C LEU A 603 10.34 -8.58 6.56
N THR A 604 11.00 -9.20 5.58
CA THR A 604 10.42 -9.56 4.29
C THR A 604 9.77 -10.94 4.23
N MET A 605 9.65 -11.62 5.37
CA MET A 605 9.27 -13.04 5.45
C MET A 605 7.92 -13.37 4.78
N GLY A 606 6.86 -12.60 5.06
CA GLY A 606 5.53 -12.85 4.51
C GLY A 606 5.53 -12.81 2.99
N GLU A 607 6.03 -11.70 2.44
CA GLU A 607 6.16 -11.47 0.99
C GLU A 607 7.03 -12.54 0.31
N ASN A 608 8.15 -12.91 0.91
CA ASN A 608 9.06 -13.92 0.37
C ASN A 608 8.42 -15.32 0.34
N ILE A 609 7.58 -15.66 1.33
CA ILE A 609 6.78 -16.90 1.35
C ILE A 609 5.65 -16.82 0.31
N ALA A 610 4.97 -15.67 0.24
CA ALA A 610 3.86 -15.43 -0.67
C ALA A 610 4.29 -15.44 -2.14
N ASP A 611 5.43 -14.85 -2.50
CA ASP A 611 6.02 -14.93 -3.85
C ASP A 611 6.40 -16.36 -4.26
N LEU A 612 6.95 -17.14 -3.31
CA LEU A 612 7.26 -18.55 -3.53
C LEU A 612 5.99 -19.39 -3.74
N GLY A 613 4.94 -19.14 -2.96
CA GLY A 613 3.62 -19.72 -3.19
C GLY A 613 3.03 -19.28 -4.53
N GLY A 614 3.18 -18.00 -4.90
CA GLY A 614 2.70 -17.39 -6.13
C GLY A 614 3.19 -18.12 -7.39
N ILE A 615 4.51 -18.26 -7.57
CA ILE A 615 5.07 -18.96 -8.74
C ILE A 615 4.71 -20.46 -8.75
N LEU A 616 4.68 -21.11 -7.58
CA LEU A 616 4.31 -22.53 -7.47
C LEU A 616 2.84 -22.76 -7.85
N LEU A 617 1.92 -21.93 -7.34
CA LEU A 617 0.50 -22.02 -7.60
C LEU A 617 0.15 -21.63 -9.04
N GLY A 618 0.77 -20.58 -9.59
CA GLY A 618 0.61 -20.19 -10.99
C GLY A 618 1.01 -21.31 -11.95
N LEU A 619 2.15 -21.96 -11.70
CA LEU A 619 2.61 -23.12 -12.47
C LEU A 619 1.68 -24.33 -12.34
N ASP A 620 1.27 -24.70 -11.13
CA ASP A 620 0.41 -25.88 -10.93
C ASP A 620 -1.00 -25.65 -11.47
N ALA A 621 -1.58 -24.46 -11.29
CA ALA A 621 -2.87 -24.11 -11.88
C ALA A 621 -2.82 -24.06 -13.41
N TYR A 622 -1.73 -23.56 -14.00
CA TYR A 622 -1.52 -23.66 -15.45
C TYR A 622 -1.56 -25.11 -15.93
N ASN A 623 -0.80 -26.00 -15.27
CA ASN A 623 -0.74 -27.42 -15.60
C ASN A 623 -2.10 -28.12 -15.43
N LEU A 624 -2.88 -27.74 -14.42
CA LEU A 624 -4.26 -28.20 -14.23
C LEU A 624 -5.19 -27.72 -15.35
N SER A 625 -5.07 -26.44 -15.77
CA SER A 625 -5.90 -25.84 -16.82
C SER A 625 -5.78 -26.56 -18.17
N LEU A 626 -4.60 -27.11 -18.48
CA LEU A 626 -4.32 -27.90 -19.68
C LEU A 626 -5.12 -29.21 -19.75
N LYS A 627 -5.59 -29.75 -18.61
CA LYS A 627 -6.40 -31.00 -18.54
C LYS A 627 -5.76 -32.17 -19.29
N GLY A 628 -4.42 -32.27 -19.21
CA GLY A 628 -3.62 -33.30 -19.86
C GLY A 628 -3.39 -33.11 -21.37
N GLN A 629 -3.80 -31.98 -21.95
CA GLN A 629 -3.43 -31.60 -23.33
C GLN A 629 -2.00 -31.02 -23.38
N PRO A 630 -1.28 -31.18 -24.50
CA PRO A 630 0.03 -30.56 -24.67
C PRO A 630 -0.10 -29.03 -24.81
N SER A 631 0.78 -28.29 -24.13
CA SER A 631 0.95 -26.85 -24.37
C SER A 631 1.66 -26.61 -25.71
N PRO A 632 1.29 -25.57 -26.50
CA PRO A 632 2.07 -25.17 -27.66
C PRO A 632 3.42 -24.58 -27.23
N VAL A 633 4.46 -24.77 -28.05
CA VAL A 633 5.74 -24.05 -27.94
C VAL A 633 5.63 -22.76 -28.75
N LEU A 634 5.91 -21.61 -28.14
CA LEU A 634 5.86 -20.28 -28.77
C LEU A 634 7.25 -19.65 -28.73
N ASP A 635 7.76 -19.25 -29.89
CA ASP A 635 9.10 -18.65 -30.06
C ASP A 635 10.26 -19.39 -29.37
N GLY A 636 10.12 -20.72 -29.24
CA GLY A 636 11.09 -21.62 -28.60
C GLY A 636 10.77 -21.99 -27.14
N PHE A 637 9.82 -21.30 -26.50
CA PHE A 637 9.49 -21.49 -25.08
C PHE A 637 8.30 -22.44 -24.86
N THR A 638 8.45 -23.39 -23.92
CA THR A 638 7.36 -24.25 -23.43
C THR A 638 6.34 -23.44 -22.62
N GLY A 639 5.16 -24.01 -22.34
CA GLY A 639 4.15 -23.36 -21.50
C GLY A 639 4.67 -22.99 -20.12
N GLU A 640 5.38 -23.92 -19.47
CA GLU A 640 5.98 -23.73 -18.15
C GLU A 640 7.03 -22.62 -18.17
N GLN A 641 7.89 -22.57 -19.21
CA GLN A 641 8.83 -21.46 -19.38
C GLN A 641 8.11 -20.12 -19.55
N ARG A 642 6.96 -20.07 -20.24
CA ARG A 642 6.13 -18.85 -20.35
C ARG A 642 5.51 -18.42 -19.02
N VAL A 643 5.16 -19.35 -18.12
CA VAL A 643 4.75 -19.02 -16.73
C VAL A 643 5.91 -18.30 -16.01
N PHE A 644 7.12 -18.87 -16.03
CA PHE A 644 8.28 -18.24 -15.38
C PHE A 644 8.66 -16.88 -16.00
N LEU A 645 8.53 -16.71 -17.32
CA LEU A 645 8.76 -15.42 -17.98
C LEU A 645 7.69 -14.38 -17.63
N GLY A 646 6.41 -14.76 -17.58
CA GLY A 646 5.33 -13.88 -17.14
C GLY A 646 5.56 -13.38 -15.70
N PHE A 647 5.96 -14.28 -14.80
CA PHE A 647 6.32 -13.95 -13.41
C PHE A 647 7.54 -13.01 -13.34
N ALA A 648 8.59 -13.23 -14.14
CA ALA A 648 9.76 -12.36 -14.11
C ALA A 648 9.50 -10.97 -14.75
N GLN A 649 8.61 -10.86 -15.74
CA GLN A 649 8.33 -9.60 -16.43
C GLN A 649 7.32 -8.68 -15.70
N VAL A 650 6.52 -9.17 -14.74
CA VAL A 650 5.75 -8.29 -13.83
C VAL A 650 6.63 -7.58 -12.81
N TRP A 651 7.80 -8.14 -12.48
CA TRP A 651 8.79 -7.50 -11.61
C TRP A 651 9.75 -6.56 -12.36
N GLN A 652 9.56 -6.34 -13.68
CA GLN A 652 10.48 -5.57 -14.54
C GLN A 652 10.55 -4.08 -14.14
N THR A 653 11.36 -3.78 -13.12
CA THR A 653 11.45 -2.48 -12.44
C THR A 653 12.90 -2.05 -12.21
N LYS A 654 13.13 -0.73 -12.26
CA LYS A 654 14.42 -0.05 -12.05
C LYS A 654 14.23 1.07 -11.03
N TYR A 655 15.14 1.20 -10.07
CA TYR A 655 15.02 2.11 -8.92
C TYR A 655 16.14 3.14 -8.84
N GLN A 656 15.87 4.29 -8.21
CA GLN A 656 16.91 5.17 -7.69
C GLN A 656 17.57 4.54 -6.44
N PRO A 657 18.89 4.69 -6.23
CA PRO A 657 19.59 4.03 -5.13
C PRO A 657 19.07 4.38 -3.72
N ASP A 658 18.64 5.62 -3.49
CA ASP A 658 18.09 6.02 -2.18
C ASP A 658 16.70 5.41 -1.89
N LEU A 659 15.92 5.07 -2.93
CA LEU A 659 14.68 4.29 -2.75
C LEU A 659 14.99 2.82 -2.38
N ILE A 660 16.04 2.20 -2.92
CA ILE A 660 16.44 0.85 -2.49
C ILE A 660 16.77 0.82 -0.99
N LYS A 661 17.49 1.83 -0.48
CA LYS A 661 17.78 1.94 0.96
C LYS A 661 16.51 2.07 1.80
N LEU A 662 15.52 2.85 1.34
CA LEU A 662 14.21 2.98 2.00
C LEU A 662 13.50 1.64 2.09
N ILE A 663 13.38 0.93 0.95
CA ILE A 663 12.71 -0.37 0.82
C ILE A 663 13.34 -1.35 1.80
N VAL A 664 14.65 -1.57 1.70
CA VAL A 664 15.40 -2.50 2.56
C VAL A 664 15.29 -2.16 4.06
N ALA A 665 15.13 -0.89 4.42
CA ALA A 665 14.98 -0.46 5.80
C ALA A 665 13.55 -0.57 6.37
N SER A 666 12.51 -0.54 5.53
CA SER A 666 11.14 -0.23 5.98
C SER A 666 10.00 -1.03 5.34
N ASP A 667 10.18 -1.54 4.14
CA ASP A 667 9.15 -2.20 3.34
C ASP A 667 9.18 -3.72 3.61
N PRO A 668 8.04 -4.39 3.86
CA PRO A 668 8.00 -5.85 3.90
C PRO A 668 8.33 -6.50 2.56
N HIS A 669 8.29 -5.79 1.42
CA HIS A 669 8.67 -6.37 0.15
C HIS A 669 10.19 -6.37 -0.06
N SER A 670 10.74 -7.51 -0.48
CA SER A 670 12.05 -7.55 -1.14
C SER A 670 12.03 -6.70 -2.42
N PRO A 671 13.12 -6.00 -2.81
CA PRO A 671 13.20 -5.30 -4.09
C PRO A 671 12.93 -6.25 -5.27
N ASP A 672 12.24 -5.78 -6.31
CA ASP A 672 11.65 -6.60 -7.39
C ASP A 672 12.63 -7.59 -8.06
N THR A 673 13.90 -7.21 -8.21
CA THR A 673 14.98 -8.11 -8.69
C THR A 673 15.06 -9.42 -7.90
N PHE A 674 14.91 -9.35 -6.57
CA PHE A 674 14.94 -10.52 -5.70
C PHE A 674 13.57 -11.19 -5.55
N ARG A 675 12.45 -10.50 -5.82
CA ARG A 675 11.13 -11.12 -6.03
C ARG A 675 11.10 -11.99 -7.29
N ALA A 676 11.87 -11.63 -8.32
CA ALA A 676 12.04 -12.48 -9.51
C ALA A 676 13.01 -13.66 -9.30
N ILE A 677 14.09 -13.49 -8.53
CA ILE A 677 15.18 -14.50 -8.38
C ILE A 677 14.95 -15.46 -7.20
N GLY A 678 14.55 -14.94 -6.04
CA GLY A 678 14.44 -15.68 -4.79
C GLY A 678 13.41 -16.82 -4.82
N PRO A 679 12.22 -16.65 -5.41
CA PRO A 679 11.23 -17.72 -5.57
C PRO A 679 11.72 -18.81 -6.54
N VAL A 680 12.11 -18.44 -7.76
CA VAL A 680 12.33 -19.42 -8.85
C VAL A 680 13.45 -20.41 -8.55
N ARG A 681 14.53 -19.97 -7.87
CA ARG A 681 15.65 -20.85 -7.47
C ARG A 681 15.26 -21.91 -6.42
N ASN A 682 14.10 -21.78 -5.77
CA ASN A 682 13.57 -22.79 -4.85
C ASN A 682 12.62 -23.79 -5.55
N VAL A 683 12.24 -23.55 -6.81
CA VAL A 683 11.35 -24.42 -7.59
C VAL A 683 12.17 -25.45 -8.38
N ASP A 684 11.97 -26.75 -8.13
CA ASP A 684 12.84 -27.79 -8.72
C ASP A 684 12.81 -27.84 -10.25
N VAL A 685 11.64 -27.67 -10.89
CA VAL A 685 11.50 -27.79 -12.35
C VAL A 685 12.12 -26.61 -13.13
N TRP A 686 12.35 -25.46 -12.47
CA TRP A 686 13.05 -24.33 -13.08
C TRP A 686 14.46 -24.71 -13.56
N TYR A 687 15.15 -25.55 -12.80
CA TYR A 687 16.48 -26.05 -13.15
C TYR A 687 16.48 -26.86 -14.45
N ASP A 688 15.49 -27.75 -14.62
CA ASP A 688 15.35 -28.56 -15.83
C ASP A 688 14.85 -27.75 -17.04
N LEU A 689 13.98 -26.75 -16.82
CA LEU A 689 13.45 -25.90 -17.89
C LEU A 689 14.51 -24.90 -18.41
N PHE A 690 15.33 -24.34 -17.53
CA PHE A 690 16.30 -23.29 -17.87
C PHE A 690 17.77 -23.74 -17.82
N LYS A 691 18.03 -25.05 -17.63
CA LYS A 691 19.35 -25.69 -17.70
C LYS A 691 20.38 -25.16 -16.69
N VAL A 692 19.88 -24.80 -15.50
CA VAL A 692 20.66 -24.19 -14.42
C VAL A 692 21.64 -25.17 -13.79
N LYS A 693 22.90 -24.75 -13.62
CA LYS A 693 24.07 -25.58 -13.32
C LYS A 693 24.64 -25.29 -11.92
N PRO A 694 25.39 -26.23 -11.29
CA PRO A 694 25.95 -26.03 -9.95
C PRO A 694 26.96 -24.89 -9.78
N ASP A 695 27.48 -24.36 -10.89
CA ASP A 695 28.41 -23.24 -11.00
C ASP A 695 27.74 -21.89 -11.31
N ASP A 696 26.44 -21.87 -11.61
CA ASP A 696 25.66 -20.64 -11.85
C ASP A 696 25.38 -19.89 -10.52
N THR A 697 25.42 -18.55 -10.55
CA THR A 697 25.44 -17.66 -9.35
C THR A 697 24.29 -17.88 -8.35
N TYR A 698 23.05 -18.09 -8.82
CA TYR A 698 21.89 -18.33 -7.95
C TYR A 698 21.49 -19.81 -7.85
N TYR A 699 22.36 -20.76 -8.19
CA TYR A 699 22.11 -22.17 -7.92
C TYR A 699 21.80 -22.44 -6.43
N LEU A 700 20.89 -23.38 -6.17
CA LEU A 700 20.74 -24.05 -4.87
C LEU A 700 20.78 -25.56 -5.08
N LYS A 701 21.51 -26.26 -4.21
CA LYS A 701 21.45 -27.73 -4.14
C LYS A 701 20.02 -28.18 -3.77
N PRO A 702 19.56 -29.39 -4.17
CA PRO A 702 18.23 -29.88 -3.82
C PRO A 702 17.90 -29.83 -2.33
N GLU A 703 18.88 -30.08 -1.46
CA GLU A 703 18.75 -29.99 0.00
C GLU A 703 18.75 -28.56 0.55
N ASP A 704 19.24 -27.58 -0.20
CA ASP A 704 19.34 -26.15 0.18
C ASP A 704 18.11 -25.33 -0.28
N ARG A 705 17.24 -25.89 -1.13
CA ARG A 705 15.94 -25.31 -1.54
C ARG A 705 14.92 -25.33 -0.39
N VAL A 706 14.07 -24.31 -0.32
CA VAL A 706 12.98 -24.16 0.65
C VAL A 706 11.71 -24.80 0.11
N LYS A 707 10.96 -25.50 0.97
CA LYS A 707 9.67 -26.12 0.61
C LYS A 707 8.68 -25.93 1.75
N ILE A 708 7.67 -25.08 1.53
CA ILE A 708 6.64 -24.72 2.52
C ILE A 708 5.29 -25.23 2.00
N TRP A 709 4.71 -24.51 1.04
CA TRP A 709 3.47 -24.87 0.35
C TRP A 709 3.76 -25.70 -0.91
#